data_AF-A0A9D6DMD1-F1
#
_entry.id   AF-A0A9D6DMD1-F1
#
_cell.length_a   1.000
_cell.length_b   1.000
_cell.length_c   1.000
_cell.angle_alpha   90.00
_cell.angle_beta   90.00
_cell.angle_gamma   90.00
#
_symmetry.space_group_name_H-M   'P 1'
#
loop_
_entity.id
_entity.type
_entity.pdbx_description
1 polymer ?
#
loop_
_entity_poly.entity_id
_entity_poly.type
_entity_poly.pdbx_seq_one_letter_code
_entity_poly.pdbx_strand_id
1 'polypeptide(L)'
;MKGNKKTNAKVEDQEQIKEQTTTEDAQNDYSALFPERKAWPPAKVIEISEEAWKKPGARSGWMSGINYGGRGYRSGFWEVAMNKFAQEGTHFNVLNGDLVNGKAIKEMLRAVPKKVAEEVTNHFLEECAKELASVIPLLKKPGGEFVRLYIIPSLHYDGAYGEEIAKRLQSLRQDDIRLYKRGSDKLEVKYTQPNKIIWAISPRKSRLPSQYYSTAAEREIDDKEKQTSQELLPDLWSVGPLASAIHKPGKGERKRPYFTVPACRRLEEVLVAENQVGIAVVEYTQNNGQSVQVWSLKDLVSKEREFVTGIKTGATENQKKIVEVIKKSGATTVGLLEDKLEISRDVIQKEIEFLVEKRPLTRQTWPGLFYDPASQRYDFHLGWFQKHLVYPESKIPLLEDRLLFFGCLHAGYTTSDYEFFVKIMPEKIIANKVKILVGLGDFIAGLRHDFLETGEVFGSLNNTDQEQFAAELVGTVIVRVFQSRLEELLPKYAEKSQEQIEKLIDESLVQFLYIPGNHDTWQEAEGNIPLVVFREKLSTILFQEIIKIMAAKKLPAIDISKIISKKIIGFSDWDWGNFYTLPSGLTLTMSHPNMARAKTTSLRAQESLDAAKSHIVGIANFHTAIVVNRWDAETGQRVAVQAGTMCIFTRFERRHMKIVDFGSIFLRVLSRNKRIEMTESAFFNEALLKGPIPKDTNLTELKKKYGIISVQ
;
A
#
# COMPACT_ATOMS: atom_id res chain seq x y z
N MET A 1 78.72 37.90 -54.27
CA MET A 1 77.37 37.29 -54.38
C MET A 1 76.42 38.18 -53.60
N LYS A 2 75.75 39.11 -54.30
CA LYS A 2 74.27 39.17 -54.47
C LYS A 2 73.54 39.01 -53.12
N GLY A 3 72.84 39.99 -52.55
CA GLY A 3 72.49 41.36 -52.94
C GLY A 3 71.28 41.83 -52.09
N ASN A 4 71.07 43.16 -52.01
CA ASN A 4 69.78 43.92 -52.07
C ASN A 4 68.56 43.43 -51.25
N LYS A 5 67.72 44.23 -50.55
CA LYS A 5 67.23 45.64 -50.63
C LYS A 5 66.50 45.93 -49.29
N LYS A 6 66.70 47.07 -48.63
CA LYS A 6 65.91 48.32 -48.69
C LYS A 6 64.37 48.19 -48.49
N THR A 7 63.94 48.85 -47.40
CA THR A 7 62.77 49.73 -47.21
C THR A 7 61.35 49.16 -47.31
N ASN A 8 60.57 49.35 -46.24
CA ASN A 8 59.31 50.11 -46.31
C ASN A 8 58.84 50.53 -44.90
N ALA A 9 59.10 51.79 -44.56
CA ALA A 9 58.28 52.55 -43.63
C ALA A 9 56.95 52.89 -44.35
N LYS A 10 55.84 52.34 -43.88
CA LYS A 10 54.45 52.78 -44.11
C LYS A 10 53.45 51.72 -43.60
N VAL A 11 53.46 51.39 -42.32
CA VAL A 11 52.33 50.68 -41.67
C VAL A 11 52.31 51.04 -40.17
N GLU A 12 52.23 52.31 -39.81
CA GLU A 12 52.03 52.71 -38.39
C GLU A 12 50.74 53.52 -38.16
N ASP A 13 49.96 53.82 -39.20
CA ASP A 13 48.71 54.62 -39.08
C ASP A 13 47.43 53.85 -39.49
N GLN A 14 47.46 52.51 -39.56
CA GLN A 14 46.26 51.69 -39.82
C GLN A 14 45.98 50.58 -38.80
N GLU A 15 46.85 50.36 -37.81
CA GLU A 15 46.59 49.42 -36.72
C GLU A 15 45.89 50.05 -35.50
N GLN A 16 45.89 51.37 -35.36
CA GLN A 16 45.20 52.06 -34.25
C GLN A 16 43.72 52.40 -34.51
N ILE A 17 43.16 52.08 -35.70
CA ILE A 17 41.72 52.26 -36.00
C ILE A 17 40.98 50.91 -36.14
N LYS A 18 41.67 49.77 -35.92
CA LYS A 18 41.05 48.44 -35.83
C LYS A 18 40.97 47.87 -34.41
N GLU A 19 41.40 48.63 -33.41
CA GLU A 19 41.34 48.26 -31.98
C GLU A 19 40.21 48.99 -31.21
N GLN A 20 39.29 49.67 -31.91
CA GLN A 20 38.17 50.40 -31.29
C GLN A 20 36.77 50.04 -31.79
N THR A 21 36.57 48.94 -32.54
CA THR A 21 35.23 48.60 -33.08
C THR A 21 34.88 47.11 -33.08
N THR A 22 35.29 46.32 -32.08
CA THR A 22 34.77 44.94 -31.91
C THR A 22 34.57 44.46 -30.46
N THR A 23 34.57 45.35 -29.46
CA THR A 23 34.33 44.97 -28.05
C THR A 23 32.94 45.29 -27.48
N GLU A 24 31.99 45.79 -28.27
CA GLU A 24 30.62 46.07 -27.75
C GLU A 24 29.45 45.35 -28.45
N ASP A 25 29.62 44.68 -29.61
CA ASP A 25 28.49 44.08 -30.35
C ASP A 25 28.48 42.53 -30.37
N ALA A 26 28.87 41.91 -29.26
CA ALA A 26 28.52 40.52 -28.98
C ALA A 26 28.10 40.36 -27.51
N GLN A 27 27.16 41.21 -27.05
CA GLN A 27 26.27 40.81 -25.96
C GLN A 27 25.51 39.57 -26.45
N ASN A 28 26.04 38.39 -26.15
CA ASN A 28 25.28 37.16 -26.24
C ASN A 28 24.05 37.34 -25.35
N ASP A 29 22.90 37.58 -25.98
CA ASP A 29 21.62 37.68 -25.31
C ASP A 29 21.25 36.30 -24.75
N TYR A 30 21.75 36.01 -23.55
CA TYR A 30 21.44 34.79 -22.82
C TYR A 30 20.06 34.86 -22.14
N SER A 31 19.27 35.92 -22.34
CA SER A 31 17.94 36.07 -21.72
C SER A 31 17.00 34.90 -22.04
N ALA A 32 17.09 34.35 -23.26
CA ALA A 32 16.33 33.18 -23.70
C ALA A 32 16.69 31.87 -22.96
N LEU A 33 17.85 31.82 -22.27
CA LEU A 33 18.28 30.66 -21.47
C LEU A 33 17.74 30.71 -20.03
N PHE A 34 17.24 31.86 -19.58
CA PHE A 34 16.57 31.96 -18.30
C PHE A 34 15.09 31.56 -18.48
N PRO A 35 14.60 30.50 -17.82
CA PRO A 35 13.16 30.29 -17.69
C PRO A 35 12.49 31.60 -17.27
N GLU A 36 11.42 32.00 -17.97
CA GLU A 36 10.67 33.22 -17.60
C GLU A 36 10.37 33.23 -16.10
N ARG A 37 10.65 34.36 -15.43
CA ARG A 37 10.19 34.57 -14.04
C ARG A 37 8.68 34.53 -14.04
N LYS A 38 8.11 33.53 -13.35
CA LYS A 38 6.65 33.38 -13.27
C LYS A 38 6.16 33.91 -11.94
N ALA A 39 5.03 34.60 -11.98
CA ALA A 39 4.24 34.85 -10.79
C ALA A 39 3.55 33.54 -10.41
N TRP A 40 3.94 32.97 -9.28
CA TRP A 40 3.36 31.73 -8.77
C TRP A 40 2.22 32.06 -7.80
N PRO A 41 1.02 31.47 -7.95
CA PRO A 41 -0.07 31.72 -7.03
C PRO A 41 0.25 31.16 -5.63
N PRO A 42 -0.40 31.65 -4.57
CA PRO A 42 -0.23 31.08 -3.24
C PRO A 42 -0.68 29.62 -3.20
N ALA A 43 -0.06 28.85 -2.31
CA ALA A 43 -0.44 27.45 -2.09
C ALA A 43 -1.90 27.32 -1.65
N LYS A 44 -2.58 26.32 -2.17
CA LYS A 44 -3.93 25.96 -1.73
C LYS A 44 -3.90 25.53 -0.26
N VAL A 45 -4.83 26.03 0.54
CA VAL A 45 -5.03 25.59 1.93
C VAL A 45 -6.13 24.54 1.97
N ILE A 46 -5.87 23.42 2.64
CA ILE A 46 -6.82 22.35 2.91
C ILE A 46 -6.99 22.27 4.43
N GLU A 47 -8.23 22.39 4.89
CA GLU A 47 -8.55 22.31 6.31
C GLU A 47 -8.80 20.86 6.73
N ILE A 48 -8.18 20.47 7.85
CA ILE A 48 -8.47 19.20 8.50
C ILE A 48 -9.71 19.40 9.38
N SER A 49 -10.72 18.54 9.21
CA SER A 49 -11.92 18.63 10.05
C SER A 49 -11.61 18.30 11.51
N GLU A 50 -12.35 18.92 12.44
CA GLU A 50 -12.29 18.61 13.87
C GLU A 50 -12.50 17.11 14.14
N GLU A 51 -13.43 16.49 13.42
CA GLU A 51 -13.69 15.05 13.51
C GLU A 51 -12.47 14.22 13.11
N ALA A 52 -11.84 14.52 11.96
CA ALA A 52 -10.68 13.79 11.49
C ALA A 52 -9.49 13.96 12.44
N TRP A 53 -9.24 15.18 12.93
CA TRP A 53 -8.15 15.48 13.86
C TRP A 53 -8.31 14.81 15.23
N LYS A 54 -9.55 14.70 15.73
CA LYS A 54 -9.85 14.09 17.03
C LYS A 54 -10.00 12.57 17.01
N LYS A 55 -9.92 11.92 15.83
CA LYS A 55 -9.91 10.46 15.73
C LYS A 55 -8.80 9.88 16.62
N PRO A 56 -9.08 8.90 17.50
CA PRO A 56 -8.10 8.36 18.44
C PRO A 56 -6.81 7.87 17.77
N GLY A 57 -5.68 7.96 18.47
CA GLY A 57 -4.37 7.52 17.98
C GLY A 57 -3.56 8.59 17.25
N ALA A 58 -2.30 8.28 16.97
CA ALA A 58 -1.36 9.16 16.29
C ALA A 58 -1.15 8.70 14.85
N ARG A 59 -1.55 9.54 13.89
CA ARG A 59 -1.42 9.27 12.45
C ARG A 59 -0.32 10.08 11.79
N SER A 60 0.43 9.46 10.88
CA SER A 60 1.43 10.11 10.02
C SER A 60 1.20 9.73 8.56
N GLY A 61 1.27 10.71 7.67
CA GLY A 61 1.12 10.50 6.23
C GLY A 61 2.47 10.30 5.53
N TRP A 62 2.50 9.41 4.55
CA TRP A 62 3.71 9.00 3.84
C TRP A 62 3.46 8.96 2.34
N MET A 63 4.31 9.68 1.61
CA MET A 63 4.36 9.62 0.15
C MET A 63 5.81 9.57 -0.31
N SER A 64 6.02 9.15 -1.54
CA SER A 64 7.33 9.08 -2.15
C SER A 64 7.20 9.25 -3.65
N GLY A 65 8.28 9.58 -4.34
CA GLY A 65 8.29 9.57 -5.80
C GLY A 65 7.23 10.42 -6.47
N ILE A 66 7.19 11.71 -6.10
CA ILE A 66 6.45 12.73 -6.85
C ILE A 66 7.15 13.00 -8.19
N ASN A 67 8.49 12.93 -8.21
CA ASN A 67 9.30 12.95 -9.43
C ASN A 67 9.11 14.23 -10.28
N TYR A 68 9.08 15.39 -9.63
CA TYR A 68 8.92 16.69 -10.31
C TYR A 68 9.95 16.87 -11.43
N GLY A 69 9.50 17.39 -12.58
CA GLY A 69 10.29 17.52 -13.80
C GLY A 69 10.39 16.24 -14.65
N GLY A 70 9.98 15.07 -14.11
CA GLY A 70 9.91 13.82 -14.86
C GLY A 70 8.61 13.66 -15.65
N ARG A 71 8.62 12.82 -16.70
CA ARG A 71 7.43 12.51 -17.53
C ARG A 71 6.22 12.02 -16.73
N GLY A 72 6.47 11.25 -15.68
CA GLY A 72 5.45 10.70 -14.78
C GLY A 72 4.84 11.68 -13.79
N TYR A 73 5.40 12.89 -13.63
CA TYR A 73 4.91 13.90 -12.68
C TYR A 73 3.47 14.28 -12.96
N ARG A 74 2.66 14.47 -11.92
CA ARG A 74 1.30 15.01 -12.01
C ARG A 74 1.11 15.96 -10.83
N SER A 75 1.01 17.26 -11.08
CA SER A 75 0.76 18.26 -10.04
C SER A 75 -0.50 17.96 -9.22
N GLY A 76 -1.56 17.48 -9.87
CA GLY A 76 -2.81 17.08 -9.20
C GLY A 76 -2.64 16.00 -8.13
N PHE A 77 -1.56 15.21 -8.14
CA PHE A 77 -1.30 14.23 -7.08
C PHE A 77 -0.90 14.84 -5.75
N TRP A 78 -0.31 16.04 -5.72
CA TRP A 78 -0.11 16.76 -4.47
C TRP A 78 -1.43 17.05 -3.78
N GLU A 79 -2.42 17.52 -4.55
CA GLU A 79 -3.75 17.80 -4.03
C GLU A 79 -4.46 16.52 -3.56
N VAL A 80 -4.45 15.46 -4.36
CA VAL A 80 -5.07 14.18 -3.99
C VAL A 80 -4.44 13.61 -2.71
N ALA A 81 -3.11 13.59 -2.62
CA ALA A 81 -2.40 13.09 -1.46
C ALA A 81 -2.73 13.89 -0.19
N MET A 82 -2.68 15.22 -0.28
CA MET A 82 -2.96 16.09 0.87
C MET A 82 -4.42 16.05 1.30
N ASN A 83 -5.38 15.94 0.38
CA ASN A 83 -6.79 15.72 0.72
C ASN A 83 -6.98 14.41 1.49
N LYS A 84 -6.31 13.32 1.08
CA LYS A 84 -6.35 12.05 1.83
C LYS A 84 -5.71 12.16 3.21
N PHE A 85 -4.58 12.84 3.33
CA PHE A 85 -3.97 13.10 4.63
C PHE A 85 -4.82 13.97 5.55
N ALA A 86 -5.60 14.90 5.00
CA ALA A 86 -6.58 15.68 5.74
C ALA A 86 -7.79 14.84 6.18
N GLN A 87 -8.33 14.00 5.29
CA GLN A 87 -9.42 13.05 5.61
C GLN A 87 -9.03 12.07 6.72
N GLU A 88 -7.76 11.65 6.75
CA GLU A 88 -7.23 10.78 7.79
C GLU A 88 -6.83 11.53 9.06
N GLY A 89 -6.72 12.85 9.05
CA GLY A 89 -6.31 13.62 10.25
C GLY A 89 -4.85 13.37 10.64
N THR A 90 -3.95 13.38 9.67
CA THR A 90 -2.51 13.18 9.90
C THR A 90 -1.89 14.32 10.74
N HIS A 91 -1.03 13.97 11.70
CA HIS A 91 -0.36 14.93 12.58
C HIS A 91 0.94 15.48 11.99
N PHE A 92 1.55 14.73 11.05
CA PHE A 92 2.64 15.16 10.20
C PHE A 92 2.71 14.28 8.96
N ASN A 93 3.35 14.78 7.92
CA ASN A 93 3.53 14.07 6.65
C ASN A 93 5.01 13.97 6.28
N VAL A 94 5.34 12.95 5.48
CA VAL A 94 6.71 12.68 5.03
C VAL A 94 6.73 12.43 3.53
N LEU A 95 7.61 13.13 2.83
CA LEU A 95 8.07 12.79 1.49
C LEU A 95 9.38 12.03 1.59
N ASN A 96 9.32 10.70 1.43
CA ASN A 96 10.47 9.81 1.57
C ASN A 96 11.14 9.53 0.22
N GLY A 97 11.96 10.49 -0.22
CA GLY A 97 12.75 10.43 -1.45
C GLY A 97 11.98 10.77 -2.74
N ASP A 98 12.73 11.12 -3.78
CA ASP A 98 12.23 11.34 -5.15
C ASP A 98 11.18 12.47 -5.22
N LEU A 99 11.55 13.61 -4.62
CA LEU A 99 10.89 14.92 -4.79
C LEU A 99 11.00 15.36 -6.25
N VAL A 100 12.20 15.26 -6.82
CA VAL A 100 12.51 15.69 -8.19
C VAL A 100 13.15 14.57 -9.01
N ASN A 101 12.99 14.64 -10.33
CA ASN A 101 13.72 13.79 -11.25
C ASN A 101 15.14 14.34 -11.47
N GLY A 102 16.12 13.84 -10.71
CA GLY A 102 17.50 14.31 -10.80
C GLY A 102 18.11 14.14 -12.20
N LYS A 103 17.72 13.08 -12.94
CA LYS A 103 18.18 12.81 -14.30
C LYS A 103 17.63 13.85 -15.29
N ALA A 104 16.33 14.10 -15.27
CA ALA A 104 15.68 15.06 -16.16
C ALA A 104 16.20 16.49 -15.92
N ILE A 105 16.35 16.90 -14.65
CA ILE A 105 16.93 18.21 -14.31
C ILE A 105 18.36 18.32 -14.85
N LYS A 106 19.19 17.29 -14.66
CA LYS A 106 20.55 17.28 -15.18
C LYS A 106 20.58 17.38 -16.71
N GLU A 107 19.67 16.71 -17.41
CA GLU A 107 19.54 16.79 -18.86
C GLU A 107 19.14 18.19 -19.33
N MET A 108 18.17 18.83 -18.67
CA MET A 108 17.76 20.22 -18.95
C MET A 108 18.93 21.21 -18.78
N LEU A 109 19.73 21.04 -17.73
CA LEU A 109 20.87 21.92 -17.45
C LEU A 109 22.11 21.62 -18.29
N ARG A 110 22.20 20.45 -18.95
CA ARG A 110 23.37 20.06 -19.75
C ARG A 110 23.56 20.94 -20.99
N ALA A 111 22.49 21.52 -21.52
CA ALA A 111 22.51 22.38 -22.69
C ALA A 111 22.97 23.83 -22.40
N VAL A 112 23.22 24.16 -21.13
CA VAL A 112 23.57 25.53 -20.72
C VAL A 112 25.07 25.79 -20.93
N PRO A 113 25.47 26.88 -21.62
CA PRO A 113 26.87 27.24 -21.80
C PRO A 113 27.61 27.44 -20.46
N LYS A 114 28.85 26.94 -20.36
CA LYS A 114 29.65 27.00 -19.11
C LYS A 114 29.76 28.39 -18.49
N LYS A 115 29.81 29.45 -19.31
CA LYS A 115 29.97 30.84 -18.85
C LYS A 115 28.79 31.35 -18.02
N VAL A 116 27.57 30.86 -18.28
CA VAL A 116 26.33 31.26 -17.60
C VAL A 116 25.69 30.11 -16.81
N ALA A 117 26.36 28.95 -16.76
CA ALA A 117 25.82 27.72 -16.21
C ALA A 117 25.41 27.87 -14.74
N GLU A 118 26.20 28.57 -13.93
CA GLU A 118 25.90 28.77 -12.51
C GLU A 118 24.68 29.67 -12.31
N GLU A 119 24.59 30.81 -12.99
CA GLU A 119 23.47 31.74 -12.90
C GLU A 119 22.16 31.10 -13.38
N VAL A 120 22.18 30.45 -14.54
CA VAL A 120 21.01 29.75 -15.09
C VAL A 120 20.61 28.58 -14.21
N THR A 121 21.57 27.81 -13.68
CA THR A 121 21.26 26.73 -12.72
C THR A 121 20.61 27.31 -11.46
N ASN A 122 21.19 28.35 -10.86
CA ASN A 122 20.65 28.98 -9.67
C ASN A 122 19.23 29.52 -9.90
N HIS A 123 18.99 30.16 -11.03
CA HIS A 123 17.67 30.65 -11.42
C HIS A 123 16.68 29.49 -11.66
N PHE A 124 17.10 28.43 -12.35
CA PHE A 124 16.27 27.25 -12.58
C PHE A 124 15.86 26.57 -11.27
N LEU A 125 16.81 26.33 -10.36
CA LEU A 125 16.54 25.71 -9.05
C LEU A 125 15.60 26.58 -8.21
N GLU A 126 15.74 27.90 -8.30
CA GLU A 126 14.85 28.86 -7.63
C GLU A 126 13.42 28.78 -8.17
N GLU A 127 13.24 28.77 -9.49
CA GLU A 127 11.91 28.67 -10.09
C GLU A 127 11.26 27.29 -9.82
N CYS A 128 12.04 26.21 -9.79
CA CYS A 128 11.54 24.90 -9.36
C CYS A 128 11.04 24.93 -7.91
N ALA A 129 11.79 25.57 -6.99
CA ALA A 129 11.39 25.69 -5.60
C ALA A 129 10.12 26.55 -5.44
N LYS A 130 9.98 27.64 -6.20
CA LYS A 130 8.77 28.48 -6.20
C LYS A 130 7.55 27.76 -6.78
N GLU A 131 7.71 27.02 -7.89
CA GLU A 131 6.63 26.20 -8.45
C GLU A 131 6.18 25.15 -7.42
N LEU A 132 7.11 24.41 -6.82
CA LEU A 132 6.81 23.45 -5.76
C LEU A 132 6.13 24.09 -4.55
N ALA A 133 6.59 25.26 -4.11
CA ALA A 133 6.00 25.99 -2.99
C ALA A 133 4.53 26.35 -3.26
N SER A 134 4.21 26.66 -4.52
CA SER A 134 2.86 26.98 -5.00
C SER A 134 1.97 25.74 -5.17
N VAL A 135 2.50 24.65 -5.74
CA VAL A 135 1.68 23.46 -6.06
C VAL A 135 1.43 22.55 -4.87
N ILE A 136 2.32 22.52 -3.86
CA ILE A 136 2.16 21.69 -2.67
C ILE A 136 1.08 22.34 -1.77
N PRO A 137 -0.04 21.69 -1.46
CA PRO A 137 -1.03 22.28 -0.56
C PRO A 137 -0.50 22.45 0.88
N LEU A 138 -1.09 23.39 1.61
CA LEU A 138 -0.93 23.59 3.05
C LEU A 138 -2.04 22.83 3.77
N LEU A 139 -1.70 22.00 4.76
CA LEU A 139 -2.68 21.36 5.63
C LEU A 139 -2.83 22.14 6.94
N LYS A 140 -4.01 22.70 7.19
CA LYS A 140 -4.30 23.51 8.37
C LYS A 140 -5.04 22.67 9.41
N LYS A 141 -4.48 22.53 10.61
CA LYS A 141 -5.13 21.81 11.70
C LYS A 141 -6.20 22.67 12.38
N PRO A 142 -7.16 22.06 13.10
CA PRO A 142 -8.06 22.82 13.95
C PRO A 142 -7.26 23.60 15.02
N GLY A 143 -7.45 24.92 15.09
CA GLY A 143 -6.63 25.82 15.90
C GLY A 143 -5.60 26.65 15.12
N GLY A 144 -5.43 26.38 13.81
CA GLY A 144 -4.86 27.37 12.87
C GLY A 144 -3.42 27.15 12.42
N GLU A 145 -2.63 26.33 13.11
CA GLU A 145 -1.26 26.02 12.65
C GLU A 145 -1.25 25.03 11.48
N PHE A 146 -0.14 24.99 10.74
CA PHE A 146 0.05 24.03 9.66
C PHE A 146 0.65 22.71 10.14
N VAL A 147 0.17 21.62 9.56
CA VAL A 147 0.76 20.29 9.70
C VAL A 147 2.07 20.26 8.93
N ARG A 148 3.11 19.73 9.57
CA ARG A 148 4.46 19.72 8.99
C ARG A 148 4.60 18.65 7.90
N LEU A 149 5.29 19.01 6.81
CA LEU A 149 5.78 18.10 5.79
C LEU A 149 7.31 17.96 5.91
N TYR A 150 7.77 16.78 6.29
CA TYR A 150 9.17 16.42 6.34
C TYR A 150 9.63 15.88 4.99
N ILE A 151 10.72 16.42 4.46
CA ILE A 151 11.31 15.98 3.18
C ILE A 151 12.63 15.28 3.47
N ILE A 152 12.76 14.03 3.01
CA ILE A 152 13.99 13.24 3.10
C ILE A 152 14.48 12.99 1.67
N PRO A 153 15.45 13.75 1.17
CA PRO A 153 15.93 13.55 -0.21
C PRO A 153 16.67 12.23 -0.37
N SER A 154 16.65 11.67 -1.58
CA SER A 154 17.40 10.51 -2.04
C SER A 154 18.42 10.92 -3.10
N LEU A 155 19.72 10.77 -2.84
CA LEU A 155 20.74 11.06 -3.85
C LEU A 155 20.56 10.23 -5.13
N HIS A 156 20.03 9.01 -5.02
CA HIS A 156 19.85 8.13 -6.16
C HIS A 156 18.78 8.65 -7.14
N TYR A 157 17.65 9.13 -6.62
CA TYR A 157 16.51 9.57 -7.42
C TYR A 157 16.51 11.08 -7.66
N ASP A 158 16.75 11.87 -6.61
CA ASP A 158 16.75 13.33 -6.65
C ASP A 158 18.02 13.94 -7.27
N GLY A 159 19.08 13.13 -7.41
CA GLY A 159 20.37 13.56 -7.95
C GLY A 159 21.07 14.62 -7.09
N ALA A 160 22.01 15.34 -7.70
CA ALA A 160 22.80 16.35 -7.01
C ALA A 160 21.99 17.61 -6.63
N TYR A 161 20.90 17.89 -7.35
CA TYR A 161 20.16 19.14 -7.25
C TYR A 161 18.94 19.08 -6.33
N GLY A 162 18.34 17.89 -6.09
CA GLY A 162 17.08 17.85 -5.35
C GLY A 162 17.19 18.21 -3.86
N GLU A 163 18.33 17.98 -3.21
CA GLU A 163 18.55 18.48 -1.85
C GLU A 163 18.59 20.03 -1.81
N GLU A 164 19.18 20.66 -2.82
CA GLU A 164 19.25 22.11 -2.94
C GLU A 164 17.86 22.71 -3.22
N ILE A 165 17.08 22.10 -4.11
CA ILE A 165 15.68 22.50 -4.34
C ILE A 165 14.87 22.38 -3.04
N ALA A 166 15.06 21.31 -2.26
CA ALA A 166 14.37 21.13 -1.00
C ALA A 166 14.76 22.17 0.07
N LYS A 167 16.05 22.60 0.12
CA LYS A 167 16.51 23.70 0.99
C LYS A 167 15.84 25.04 0.65
N ARG A 168 15.76 25.37 -0.64
CA ARG A 168 15.11 26.59 -1.11
C ARG A 168 13.60 26.56 -0.85
N LEU A 169 12.97 25.41 -1.12
CA LEU A 169 11.56 25.18 -0.80
C LEU A 169 11.28 25.37 0.70
N GLN A 170 12.11 24.84 1.59
CA GLN A 170 12.00 25.08 3.03
C GLN A 170 12.15 26.57 3.38
N SER A 171 13.06 27.28 2.73
CA SER A 171 13.30 28.70 2.97
C SER A 171 12.07 29.56 2.60
N LEU A 172 11.33 29.15 1.56
CA LEU A 172 10.07 29.76 1.13
C LEU A 172 8.87 29.37 2.03
N ARG A 173 8.96 28.24 2.74
CA ARG A 173 7.85 27.64 3.54
C ARG A 173 8.33 27.17 4.91
N GLN A 174 8.84 28.12 5.70
CA GLN A 174 9.44 27.84 7.00
C GLN A 174 8.43 27.40 8.06
N ASP A 175 7.14 27.63 7.87
CA ASP A 175 6.13 27.26 8.86
C ASP A 175 5.76 25.78 8.82
N ASP A 176 5.77 25.16 7.64
CA ASP A 176 5.27 23.80 7.44
C ASP A 176 6.28 22.82 6.82
N ILE A 177 7.25 23.27 6.03
CA ILE A 177 8.24 22.37 5.39
C ILE A 177 9.48 22.21 6.27
N ARG A 178 9.95 20.98 6.43
CA ARG A 178 11.19 20.67 7.15
C ARG A 178 12.07 19.74 6.32
N LEU A 179 13.30 20.16 6.06
CA LEU A 179 14.29 19.31 5.39
C LEU A 179 15.01 18.45 6.42
N TYR A 180 15.01 17.14 6.19
CA TYR A 180 15.69 16.14 7.00
C TYR A 180 16.91 15.57 6.28
N LYS A 181 17.71 14.78 7.00
CA LYS A 181 18.98 14.27 6.47
C LYS A 181 18.76 13.39 5.24
N ARG A 182 19.46 13.73 4.15
CA ARG A 182 19.46 12.96 2.91
C ARG A 182 19.73 11.47 3.14
N GLY A 183 18.85 10.66 2.60
CA GLY A 183 18.92 9.19 2.55
C GLY A 183 18.38 8.49 3.80
N SER A 184 18.41 9.08 4.99
CA SER A 184 17.83 8.42 6.17
C SER A 184 17.79 9.34 7.38
N ASP A 185 16.63 9.36 8.06
CA ASP A 185 16.44 10.11 9.29
C ASP A 185 15.32 9.51 10.17
N LYS A 186 15.32 9.88 11.45
CA LYS A 186 14.36 9.40 12.46
C LYS A 186 13.26 10.43 12.68
N LEU A 187 12.03 9.97 12.73
CA LEU A 187 10.86 10.79 13.04
C LEU A 187 10.21 10.29 14.32
N GLU A 188 10.00 11.22 15.24
CA GLU A 188 9.28 10.99 16.47
C GLU A 188 7.78 11.17 16.24
N VAL A 189 7.01 10.12 16.49
CA VAL A 189 5.55 10.17 16.50
C VAL A 189 5.10 10.62 17.87
N LYS A 190 4.98 11.95 18.00
CA LYS A 190 4.36 12.60 19.15
C LYS A 190 2.91 12.11 19.28
N TYR A 191 2.31 12.23 20.46
CA TYR A 191 0.96 11.71 20.78
C TYR A 191 0.89 10.19 21.01
N THR A 192 2.03 9.55 21.25
CA THR A 192 2.12 8.17 21.77
C THR A 192 2.84 8.19 23.12
N GLN A 193 2.53 7.25 24.01
CA GLN A 193 3.23 7.13 25.31
C GLN A 193 3.77 5.70 25.51
N PRO A 194 5.10 5.50 25.47
CA PRO A 194 6.15 6.46 25.10
C PRO A 194 6.08 6.86 23.61
N ASN A 195 6.75 7.97 23.25
CA ASN A 195 6.85 8.39 21.85
C ASN A 195 7.48 7.28 20.99
N LYS A 196 6.83 6.97 19.86
CA LYS A 196 7.30 5.98 18.90
C LYS A 196 8.28 6.60 17.90
N ILE A 197 9.23 5.81 17.42
CA ILE A 197 10.22 6.23 16.42
C ILE A 197 9.98 5.48 15.11
N ILE A 198 9.69 6.24 14.06
CA ILE A 198 9.75 5.72 12.68
C ILE A 198 11.09 6.13 12.07
N TRP A 199 11.87 5.17 11.59
CA TRP A 199 13.11 5.46 10.87
C TRP A 199 12.88 5.34 9.37
N ALA A 200 12.91 6.48 8.70
CA ALA A 200 12.76 6.57 7.26
C ALA A 200 14.11 6.32 6.57
N ILE A 201 14.07 5.52 5.50
CA ILE A 201 15.20 5.21 4.63
C ILE A 201 14.80 5.50 3.19
N SER A 202 15.74 6.14 2.49
CA SER A 202 15.74 6.46 1.08
C SER A 202 17.07 5.98 0.45
N PRO A 203 17.06 5.17 -0.61
CA PRO A 203 18.26 4.68 -1.27
C PRO A 203 19.24 5.80 -1.61
N ARG A 204 20.53 5.60 -1.33
CA ARG A 204 21.58 6.59 -1.64
C ARG A 204 22.33 6.32 -2.94
N LYS A 205 22.21 5.11 -3.48
CA LYS A 205 22.93 4.66 -4.67
C LYS A 205 22.06 3.70 -5.49
N SER A 206 22.31 3.69 -6.79
CA SER A 206 21.69 2.74 -7.71
C SER A 206 22.06 1.31 -7.37
N ARG A 207 21.11 0.40 -7.54
CA ARG A 207 21.26 -1.04 -7.33
C ARG A 207 20.70 -1.79 -8.53
N LEU A 208 21.10 -3.05 -8.66
CA LEU A 208 20.46 -3.95 -9.63
C LEU A 208 18.96 -4.07 -9.31
N PRO A 209 18.09 -4.03 -10.33
CA PRO A 209 16.66 -4.25 -10.15
C PRO A 209 16.36 -5.55 -9.41
N SER A 210 15.35 -5.53 -8.54
CA SER A 210 14.81 -6.73 -7.91
C SER A 210 13.56 -7.20 -8.65
N GLN A 211 13.31 -8.50 -8.60
CA GLN A 211 12.05 -9.10 -9.08
C GLN A 211 10.94 -9.00 -8.03
N TYR A 212 11.30 -9.11 -6.75
CA TYR A 212 10.35 -9.17 -5.64
C TYR A 212 10.28 -7.86 -4.86
N TYR A 213 9.10 -7.53 -4.36
CA TYR A 213 8.80 -6.25 -3.72
C TYR A 213 9.55 -6.06 -2.40
N SER A 214 9.81 -7.12 -1.63
CA SER A 214 10.52 -6.99 -0.35
C SER A 214 12.03 -6.88 -0.46
N THR A 215 12.65 -7.44 -1.50
CA THR A 215 14.11 -7.58 -1.59
C THR A 215 14.85 -6.25 -1.51
N ALA A 216 14.37 -5.22 -2.22
CA ALA A 216 14.99 -3.90 -2.18
C ALA A 216 14.87 -3.25 -0.80
N ALA A 217 13.68 -3.35 -0.18
CA ALA A 217 13.42 -2.75 1.12
C ALA A 217 14.23 -3.40 2.25
N GLU A 218 14.22 -4.74 2.31
CA GLU A 218 14.95 -5.50 3.33
C GLU A 218 16.45 -5.25 3.25
N ARG A 219 16.99 -5.13 2.03
CA ARG A 219 18.40 -4.80 1.83
C ARG A 219 18.75 -3.42 2.39
N GLU A 220 17.93 -2.39 2.12
CA GLU A 220 18.20 -1.04 2.63
C GLU A 220 18.11 -1.01 4.17
N ILE A 221 17.20 -1.78 4.78
CA ILE A 221 17.14 -1.94 6.24
C ILE A 221 18.39 -2.66 6.76
N ASP A 222 18.80 -3.78 6.15
CA ASP A 222 19.97 -4.55 6.59
C ASP A 222 21.27 -3.75 6.47
N ASP A 223 21.44 -3.01 5.38
CA ASP A 223 22.57 -2.10 5.20
C ASP A 223 22.55 -1.00 6.27
N LYS A 224 21.37 -0.52 6.66
CA LYS A 224 21.22 0.52 7.70
C LYS A 224 21.48 -0.01 9.10
N GLU A 225 20.98 -1.21 9.43
CA GLU A 225 21.26 -1.90 10.69
C GLU A 225 22.76 -2.15 10.87
N LYS A 226 23.49 -2.50 9.81
CA LYS A 226 24.95 -2.68 9.85
C LYS A 226 25.74 -1.37 9.96
N GLN A 227 25.18 -0.26 9.49
CA GLN A 227 25.83 1.05 9.55
C GLN A 227 25.69 1.74 10.90
N THR A 228 24.69 1.37 11.71
CA THR A 228 24.41 2.04 12.97
C THR A 228 25.06 1.33 14.14
N SER A 229 25.68 2.10 15.03
CA SER A 229 26.17 1.63 16.34
C SER A 229 25.10 1.76 17.44
N GLN A 230 23.90 2.21 17.11
CA GLN A 230 22.84 2.43 18.09
C GLN A 230 22.18 1.12 18.48
N GLU A 231 22.14 0.82 19.77
CA GLU A 231 21.52 -0.40 20.31
C GLU A 231 19.99 -0.42 20.11
N LEU A 232 19.35 0.75 20.13
CA LEU A 232 17.90 0.87 19.98
C LEU A 232 17.49 1.00 18.51
N LEU A 233 17.03 -0.12 17.96
CA LEU A 233 16.31 -0.19 16.69
C LEU A 233 14.94 0.51 16.77
N PRO A 234 14.43 1.10 15.67
CA PRO A 234 13.21 1.90 15.68
C PRO A 234 11.97 1.05 15.93
N ASP A 235 10.84 1.67 16.26
CA ASP A 235 9.56 0.96 16.36
C ASP A 235 9.04 0.52 14.99
N LEU A 236 9.37 1.26 13.93
CA LEU A 236 9.00 0.95 12.54
C LEU A 236 10.03 1.48 11.55
N TRP A 237 10.33 0.71 10.51
CA TRP A 237 11.05 1.19 9.34
C TRP A 237 10.09 1.65 8.24
N SER A 238 10.38 2.78 7.61
CA SER A 238 9.72 3.21 6.37
C SER A 238 10.73 3.25 5.23
N VAL A 239 10.44 2.60 4.10
CA VAL A 239 11.35 2.57 2.95
C VAL A 239 10.65 3.11 1.70
N GLY A 240 11.14 4.24 1.19
CA GLY A 240 10.76 4.82 -0.10
C GLY A 240 12.01 5.11 -0.93
N PRO A 241 11.91 5.52 -2.20
CA PRO A 241 10.73 5.60 -3.05
C PRO A 241 10.65 4.36 -3.98
N LEU A 242 10.33 3.18 -3.43
CA LEU A 242 10.43 1.90 -4.16
C LEU A 242 9.23 1.57 -5.06
N ALA A 243 8.20 2.43 -5.12
CA ALA A 243 6.96 2.19 -5.88
C ALA A 243 6.31 0.81 -5.62
N SER A 244 6.47 0.30 -4.40
CA SER A 244 5.86 -0.92 -3.89
C SER A 244 5.08 -0.59 -2.61
N ALA A 245 4.21 -1.50 -2.18
CA ALA A 245 3.45 -1.32 -0.96
C ALA A 245 3.32 -2.66 -0.21
N ILE A 246 4.22 -2.87 0.73
CA ILE A 246 4.25 -4.05 1.60
C ILE A 246 4.22 -3.64 3.06
N HIS A 247 3.70 -4.51 3.91
CA HIS A 247 3.74 -4.36 5.36
C HIS A 247 4.18 -5.69 5.98
N LYS A 248 5.29 -5.66 6.73
CA LYS A 248 5.91 -6.81 7.37
C LYS A 248 5.94 -6.60 8.89
N PRO A 249 5.55 -7.60 9.70
CA PRO A 249 5.67 -7.53 11.15
C PRO A 249 7.12 -7.72 11.60
N GLY A 250 7.41 -7.19 12.81
CA GLY A 250 8.62 -7.53 13.55
C GLY A 250 8.44 -8.76 14.45
N LYS A 251 9.39 -8.98 15.37
CA LYS A 251 9.38 -10.07 16.36
C LYS A 251 9.24 -11.48 15.74
N GLY A 252 9.86 -11.69 14.58
CA GLY A 252 9.89 -12.96 13.86
C GLY A 252 11.08 -12.95 12.90
N GLU A 253 10.84 -13.16 11.61
CA GLU A 253 11.91 -13.11 10.60
C GLU A 253 12.61 -11.74 10.54
N ARG A 254 11.87 -10.68 10.88
CA ARG A 254 12.44 -9.33 11.10
C ARG A 254 12.42 -8.98 12.58
N LYS A 255 13.47 -8.28 13.03
CA LYS A 255 13.54 -7.73 14.40
C LYS A 255 12.49 -6.65 14.65
N ARG A 256 12.27 -5.78 13.65
CA ARG A 256 11.34 -4.66 13.69
C ARG A 256 10.43 -4.68 12.46
N PRO A 257 9.18 -4.21 12.59
CA PRO A 257 8.27 -4.13 11.46
C PRO A 257 8.78 -3.11 10.44
N TYR A 258 8.30 -3.23 9.21
CA TYR A 258 8.56 -2.25 8.18
C TYR A 258 7.43 -2.18 7.15
N PHE A 259 7.36 -1.05 6.45
CA PHE A 259 6.52 -0.90 5.27
C PHE A 259 7.26 -0.17 4.15
N THR A 260 6.82 -0.37 2.92
CA THR A 260 7.29 0.40 1.76
C THR A 260 6.27 1.46 1.36
N VAL A 261 6.78 2.60 0.90
CA VAL A 261 5.95 3.74 0.49
C VAL A 261 5.65 3.63 -1.00
N PRO A 262 4.36 3.67 -1.43
CA PRO A 262 4.01 3.75 -2.84
C PRO A 262 4.57 5.02 -3.49
N ALA A 263 4.68 5.02 -4.83
CA ALA A 263 5.08 6.21 -5.57
C ALA A 263 3.87 7.11 -5.85
N CYS A 264 4.04 8.43 -5.85
CA CYS A 264 2.99 9.40 -6.10
C CYS A 264 3.19 10.04 -7.49
N ARG A 265 3.36 9.18 -8.51
CA ARG A 265 3.58 9.54 -9.91
C ARG A 265 3.02 8.47 -10.85
N ARG A 266 2.83 8.82 -12.12
CA ARG A 266 2.66 7.82 -13.18
C ARG A 266 4.00 7.09 -13.39
N LEU A 267 3.99 5.77 -13.31
CA LEU A 267 5.16 4.94 -13.61
C LEU A 267 5.29 4.79 -15.13
N GLU A 268 6.43 5.19 -15.69
CA GLU A 268 6.68 5.18 -17.15
C GLU A 268 7.54 3.98 -17.56
N GLU A 269 8.68 3.80 -16.89
CA GLU A 269 9.49 2.57 -16.97
C GLU A 269 9.26 1.80 -15.67
N VAL A 270 8.73 0.58 -15.79
CA VAL A 270 8.32 -0.23 -14.64
C VAL A 270 9.30 -1.39 -14.49
N LEU A 271 10.05 -1.42 -13.39
CA LEU A 271 10.77 -2.62 -12.98
C LEU A 271 9.76 -3.65 -12.46
N VAL A 272 10.04 -4.94 -12.56
CA VAL A 272 9.10 -6.01 -12.10
C VAL A 272 8.66 -5.79 -10.64
N ALA A 273 9.53 -5.23 -9.80
CA ALA A 273 9.23 -4.93 -8.40
C ALA A 273 8.52 -3.58 -8.13
N GLU A 274 8.20 -2.80 -9.16
CA GLU A 274 7.52 -1.50 -9.06
C GLU A 274 6.11 -1.63 -9.65
N ASN A 275 5.07 -1.28 -8.90
CA ASN A 275 3.71 -1.41 -9.42
C ASN A 275 2.69 -0.50 -8.72
N GLN A 276 3.05 0.06 -7.57
CA GLN A 276 2.13 0.77 -6.70
C GLN A 276 2.23 2.28 -6.89
N VAL A 277 1.07 2.90 -7.12
CA VAL A 277 0.91 4.35 -7.15
C VAL A 277 -0.09 4.75 -6.08
N GLY A 278 0.31 5.61 -5.15
CA GLY A 278 -0.51 5.94 -4.00
C GLY A 278 0.23 6.64 -2.87
N ILE A 279 -0.36 6.56 -1.68
CA ILE A 279 0.21 7.06 -0.43
C ILE A 279 -0.01 6.02 0.68
N ALA A 280 0.70 6.16 1.79
CA ALA A 280 0.48 5.36 2.99
C ALA A 280 0.18 6.25 4.19
N VAL A 281 -0.61 5.74 5.14
CA VAL A 281 -0.83 6.36 6.45
C VAL A 281 -0.49 5.32 7.51
N VAL A 282 0.32 5.71 8.48
CA VAL A 282 0.67 4.87 9.63
C VAL A 282 -0.08 5.40 10.83
N GLU A 283 -0.82 4.53 11.50
CA GLU A 283 -1.53 4.82 12.74
C GLU A 283 -0.89 4.04 13.91
N TYR A 284 -0.59 4.76 14.98
CA TYR A 284 -0.34 4.17 16.29
C TYR A 284 -1.57 4.39 17.18
N THR A 285 -2.20 3.31 17.64
CA THR A 285 -3.35 3.39 18.53
C THR A 285 -2.91 3.70 19.95
N GLN A 286 -3.85 4.14 20.81
CA GLN A 286 -3.58 4.45 22.22
C GLN A 286 -3.03 3.25 23.01
N ASN A 287 -3.36 2.03 22.58
CA ASN A 287 -2.86 0.78 23.18
C ASN A 287 -1.56 0.27 22.52
N ASN A 288 -0.79 1.16 21.89
CA ASN A 288 0.43 0.85 21.15
C ASN A 288 0.26 -0.14 19.99
N GLY A 289 -0.97 -0.34 19.49
CA GLY A 289 -1.20 -1.04 18.23
C GLY A 289 -0.69 -0.22 17.05
N GLN A 290 -0.29 -0.89 15.97
CA GLN A 290 0.21 -0.26 14.75
C GLN A 290 -0.56 -0.78 13.54
N SER A 291 -1.06 0.12 12.71
CA SER A 291 -1.61 -0.23 11.39
C SER A 291 -0.98 0.60 10.28
N VAL A 292 -0.97 0.02 9.08
CA VAL A 292 -0.53 0.67 7.85
C VAL A 292 -1.69 0.64 6.86
N GLN A 293 -2.12 1.83 6.46
CA GLN A 293 -3.14 2.08 5.45
C GLN A 293 -2.44 2.45 4.14
N VAL A 294 -2.85 1.86 3.03
CA VAL A 294 -2.35 2.17 1.69
C VAL A 294 -3.53 2.62 0.84
N TRP A 295 -3.50 3.90 0.43
CA TRP A 295 -4.48 4.46 -0.49
C TRP A 295 -3.97 4.31 -1.92
N SER A 296 -4.66 3.52 -2.73
CA SER A 296 -4.30 3.30 -4.14
C SER A 296 -4.82 4.45 -5.00
N LEU A 297 -3.90 5.08 -5.74
CA LEU A 297 -4.20 6.13 -6.72
C LEU A 297 -3.93 5.64 -8.15
N LYS A 298 -3.61 4.34 -8.31
CA LYS A 298 -3.21 3.77 -9.60
C LYS A 298 -4.33 3.79 -10.64
N ASP A 299 -5.59 3.64 -10.21
CA ASP A 299 -6.73 3.77 -11.12
C ASP A 299 -6.88 5.20 -11.67
N LEU A 300 -6.47 6.23 -10.92
CA LEU A 300 -6.52 7.62 -11.41
C LEU A 300 -5.56 7.84 -12.57
N VAL A 301 -4.35 7.27 -12.51
CA VAL A 301 -3.38 7.39 -13.62
C VAL A 301 -3.62 6.42 -14.75
N SER A 302 -4.16 5.22 -14.48
CA SER A 302 -4.49 4.27 -15.55
C SER A 302 -5.63 4.79 -16.43
N LYS A 303 -6.56 5.55 -15.84
CA LYS A 303 -7.72 6.15 -16.50
C LYS A 303 -7.60 7.65 -16.72
N GLU A 304 -6.40 8.22 -16.66
CA GLU A 304 -6.24 9.69 -16.60
C GLU A 304 -6.81 10.44 -17.80
N ARG A 305 -6.90 9.79 -18.95
CA ARG A 305 -7.49 10.33 -20.18
C ARG A 305 -9.00 10.53 -20.09
N GLU A 306 -9.69 9.76 -19.25
CA GLU A 306 -11.13 9.89 -19.02
C GLU A 306 -11.47 11.20 -18.31
N PHE A 307 -10.52 11.76 -17.55
CA PHE A 307 -10.69 13.03 -16.84
C PHE A 307 -10.48 14.27 -17.73
N VAL A 308 -10.18 14.09 -19.02
CA VAL A 308 -10.20 15.20 -19.99
C VAL A 308 -11.66 15.51 -20.32
N THR A 309 -12.25 16.45 -19.57
CA THR A 309 -13.69 16.78 -19.67
C THR A 309 -14.01 17.90 -20.66
N GLY A 310 -13.05 18.78 -20.96
CA GLY A 310 -13.21 19.83 -21.96
C GLY A 310 -12.84 19.36 -23.36
N ILE A 311 -13.47 19.96 -24.38
CA ILE A 311 -12.99 20.01 -25.76
C ILE A 311 -13.00 21.48 -26.20
N LYS A 312 -12.18 21.82 -27.19
CA LYS A 312 -12.13 23.17 -27.76
C LYS A 312 -13.54 23.65 -28.15
N THR A 313 -13.93 24.85 -27.70
CA THR A 313 -15.25 25.42 -27.98
C THR A 313 -15.52 25.47 -29.47
N GLY A 314 -16.73 25.07 -29.89
CA GLY A 314 -17.10 24.97 -31.30
C GLY A 314 -16.76 23.61 -31.94
N ALA A 315 -16.34 22.61 -31.16
CA ALA A 315 -16.01 21.30 -31.70
C ALA A 315 -17.21 20.58 -32.34
N THR A 316 -16.99 20.06 -33.55
CA THR A 316 -17.97 19.27 -34.31
C THR A 316 -18.15 17.88 -33.69
N GLU A 317 -19.21 17.16 -34.10
CA GLU A 317 -19.45 15.80 -33.61
C GLU A 317 -18.35 14.82 -34.05
N ASN A 318 -17.80 14.99 -35.25
CA ASN A 318 -16.66 14.21 -35.74
C ASN A 318 -15.41 14.45 -34.89
N GLN A 319 -15.14 15.71 -34.53
CA GLN A 319 -14.02 16.07 -33.65
C GLN A 319 -14.17 15.45 -32.25
N LYS A 320 -15.38 15.47 -31.67
CA LYS A 320 -15.65 14.79 -30.41
C LYS A 320 -15.39 13.29 -30.52
N LYS A 321 -15.86 12.64 -31.58
CA LYS A 321 -15.60 11.21 -31.84
C LYS A 321 -14.10 10.90 -31.94
N ILE A 322 -13.32 11.73 -32.64
CA ILE A 322 -11.86 11.60 -32.71
C ILE A 322 -11.22 11.66 -31.32
N VAL A 323 -11.62 12.64 -30.50
CA VAL A 323 -11.12 12.78 -29.12
C VAL A 323 -11.45 11.56 -28.27
N GLU A 324 -12.67 11.04 -28.37
CA GLU A 324 -13.08 9.83 -27.62
C GLU A 324 -12.27 8.59 -28.04
N VAL A 325 -11.92 8.45 -29.32
CA VAL A 325 -11.03 7.37 -29.76
C VAL A 325 -9.63 7.53 -29.16
N ILE A 326 -9.06 8.74 -29.12
CA ILE A 326 -7.74 9.02 -28.53
C ILE A 326 -7.74 8.81 -27.00
N LYS A 327 -8.83 9.15 -26.32
CA LYS A 327 -8.98 8.86 -24.88
C LYS A 327 -8.90 7.37 -24.60
N LYS A 328 -9.63 6.56 -25.38
CA LYS A 328 -9.69 5.09 -25.21
C LYS A 328 -8.44 4.36 -25.70
N SER A 329 -7.85 4.81 -26.80
CA SER A 329 -6.82 4.06 -27.54
C SER A 329 -5.40 4.55 -27.31
N GLY A 330 -5.22 5.73 -26.71
CA GLY A 330 -3.92 6.37 -26.67
C GLY A 330 -3.58 7.12 -27.96
N ALA A 331 -2.28 7.38 -28.15
CA ALA A 331 -1.74 7.97 -29.36
C ALA A 331 -2.15 7.16 -30.60
N THR A 332 -2.73 7.83 -31.60
CA THR A 332 -3.36 7.15 -32.74
C THR A 332 -2.99 7.78 -34.09
N THR A 333 -3.02 7.01 -35.17
CA THR A 333 -2.78 7.51 -36.53
C THR A 333 -4.10 7.88 -37.20
N VAL A 334 -4.05 8.66 -38.28
CA VAL A 334 -5.25 8.99 -39.07
C VAL A 334 -5.90 7.73 -39.65
N GLY A 335 -5.12 6.74 -40.09
CA GLY A 335 -5.66 5.46 -40.58
C GLY A 335 -6.43 4.68 -39.52
N LEU A 336 -5.91 4.62 -38.29
CA LEU A 336 -6.64 3.95 -37.20
C LEU A 336 -7.92 4.67 -36.79
N LEU A 337 -7.96 6.00 -36.96
CA LEU A 337 -9.19 6.78 -36.77
C LEU A 337 -10.21 6.49 -37.86
N GLU A 338 -9.78 6.36 -39.11
CA GLU A 338 -10.62 5.98 -40.24
C GLU A 338 -11.25 4.61 -40.00
N ASP A 339 -10.45 3.61 -39.62
CA ASP A 339 -10.92 2.25 -39.32
C ASP A 339 -11.96 2.22 -38.19
N LYS A 340 -11.79 3.06 -37.15
CA LYS A 340 -12.65 3.06 -35.95
C LYS A 340 -13.89 3.93 -36.08
N LEU A 341 -13.83 4.99 -36.88
CA LEU A 341 -14.91 5.97 -37.01
C LEU A 341 -15.74 5.77 -38.27
N GLU A 342 -15.24 5.00 -39.24
CA GLU A 342 -15.83 4.84 -40.57
C GLU A 342 -15.99 6.21 -41.28
N ILE A 343 -15.05 7.13 -41.01
CA ILE A 343 -14.96 8.46 -41.62
C ILE A 343 -13.74 8.48 -42.53
N SER A 344 -13.86 9.05 -43.72
CA SER A 344 -12.74 9.10 -44.67
C SER A 344 -11.55 9.86 -44.12
N ARG A 345 -10.34 9.37 -44.47
CA ARG A 345 -9.06 9.99 -44.11
C ARG A 345 -9.01 11.50 -44.34
N ASP A 346 -9.49 11.98 -45.49
CA ASP A 346 -9.46 13.41 -45.84
C ASP A 346 -10.30 14.27 -44.89
N VAL A 347 -11.44 13.74 -44.42
CA VAL A 347 -12.29 14.42 -43.45
C VAL A 347 -11.59 14.43 -42.08
N ILE A 348 -11.06 13.29 -41.64
CA ILE A 348 -10.34 13.20 -40.36
C ILE A 348 -9.16 14.16 -40.31
N GLN A 349 -8.38 14.25 -41.39
CA GLN A 349 -7.21 15.13 -41.45
C GLN A 349 -7.60 16.60 -41.27
N LYS A 350 -8.67 17.05 -41.92
CA LYS A 350 -9.23 18.39 -41.74
C LYS A 350 -9.76 18.62 -40.33
N GLU A 351 -10.48 17.65 -39.77
CA GLU A 351 -11.10 17.76 -38.44
C GLU A 351 -10.05 17.79 -37.31
N ILE A 352 -8.95 17.03 -37.47
CA ILE A 352 -7.85 16.99 -36.49
C ILE A 352 -7.12 18.33 -36.39
N GLU A 353 -6.96 19.06 -37.50
CA GLU A 353 -6.26 20.36 -37.50
C GLU A 353 -6.89 21.35 -36.50
N PHE A 354 -8.21 21.31 -36.34
CA PHE A 354 -8.92 22.13 -35.36
C PHE A 354 -8.54 21.76 -33.92
N LEU A 355 -8.30 20.49 -33.64
CA LEU A 355 -8.01 19.94 -32.31
C LEU A 355 -6.54 20.12 -31.91
N VAL A 356 -5.64 20.31 -32.88
CA VAL A 356 -4.22 20.54 -32.65
C VAL A 356 -4.00 21.90 -31.98
N GLU A 357 -3.09 21.94 -31.00
CA GLU A 357 -2.77 23.15 -30.26
C GLU A 357 -1.26 23.44 -30.24
N LYS A 358 -0.87 24.69 -30.48
CA LYS A 358 0.55 25.09 -30.45
C LYS A 358 0.99 25.53 -29.05
N ARG A 359 0.06 26.03 -28.23
CA ARG A 359 0.34 26.54 -26.88
C ARG A 359 -0.60 25.92 -25.82
N PRO A 360 -0.51 24.60 -25.58
CA PRO A 360 -1.46 23.85 -24.75
C PRO A 360 -1.51 24.32 -23.29
N LEU A 361 -0.38 24.76 -22.72
CA LEU A 361 -0.27 25.17 -21.32
C LEU A 361 -1.01 26.49 -20.99
N THR A 362 -1.51 27.19 -22.00
CA THR A 362 -2.34 28.40 -21.79
C THR A 362 -3.80 28.07 -21.52
N ARG A 363 -4.23 26.83 -21.77
CA ARG A 363 -5.62 26.40 -21.64
C ARG A 363 -5.83 25.62 -20.35
N GLN A 364 -6.87 25.99 -19.60
CA GLN A 364 -7.19 25.33 -18.34
C GLN A 364 -7.95 24.01 -18.51
N THR A 365 -8.81 23.89 -19.52
CA THR A 365 -9.79 22.78 -19.63
C THR A 365 -9.54 21.82 -20.79
N TRP A 366 -8.62 22.15 -21.70
CA TRP A 366 -8.35 21.37 -22.91
C TRP A 366 -6.86 21.17 -23.12
N PRO A 367 -6.35 19.92 -23.15
CA PRO A 367 -4.93 19.65 -23.35
C PRO A 367 -4.41 19.98 -24.75
N GLY A 368 -5.27 19.99 -25.78
CA GLY A 368 -4.81 20.06 -27.16
C GLY A 368 -4.25 18.73 -27.67
N LEU A 369 -4.42 18.48 -28.96
CA LEU A 369 -3.70 17.42 -29.64
C LEU A 369 -2.36 17.94 -30.16
N PHE A 370 -1.38 17.06 -30.22
CA PHE A 370 -0.13 17.28 -30.93
C PHE A 370 0.15 16.13 -31.87
N TYR A 371 0.77 16.44 -33.00
CA TYR A 371 1.28 15.44 -33.91
C TYR A 371 2.73 15.12 -33.53
N ASP A 372 3.04 13.84 -33.31
CA ASP A 372 4.40 13.34 -33.19
C ASP A 372 4.91 12.90 -34.57
N PRO A 373 5.84 13.64 -35.20
CA PRO A 373 6.35 13.26 -36.52
C PRO A 373 7.09 11.91 -36.53
N ALA A 374 7.69 11.51 -35.40
CA ALA A 374 8.49 10.29 -35.33
C ALA A 374 7.61 9.03 -35.35
N SER A 375 6.50 9.05 -34.62
CA SER A 375 5.53 7.94 -34.60
C SER A 375 4.35 8.12 -35.57
N GLN A 376 4.22 9.30 -36.18
CA GLN A 376 3.09 9.70 -37.03
C GLN A 376 1.73 9.61 -36.33
N ARG A 377 1.72 9.81 -35.01
CA ARG A 377 0.53 9.70 -34.16
C ARG A 377 0.12 11.04 -33.59
N TYR A 378 -1.18 11.19 -33.40
CA TYR A 378 -1.78 12.28 -32.63
C TYR A 378 -2.04 11.82 -31.21
N ASP A 379 -1.66 12.64 -30.24
CA ASP A 379 -1.94 12.41 -28.83
C ASP A 379 -2.15 13.74 -28.09
N PHE A 380 -2.58 13.67 -26.83
CA PHE A 380 -2.66 14.83 -25.97
C PHE A 380 -1.30 15.32 -25.50
N HIS A 381 -1.16 16.62 -25.29
CA HIS A 381 0.08 17.17 -24.73
C HIS A 381 0.33 16.73 -23.28
N LEU A 382 1.41 15.97 -23.06
CA LEU A 382 1.83 15.50 -21.74
C LEU A 382 2.03 16.65 -20.73
N GLY A 383 2.58 17.79 -21.17
CA GLY A 383 2.80 18.94 -20.29
C GLY A 383 1.50 19.45 -19.63
N TRP A 384 0.37 19.33 -20.32
CA TRP A 384 -0.92 19.69 -19.75
C TRP A 384 -1.35 18.69 -18.66
N PHE A 385 -1.17 17.39 -18.90
CA PHE A 385 -1.42 16.36 -17.87
C PHE A 385 -0.56 16.56 -16.63
N GLN A 386 0.69 16.97 -16.81
CA GLN A 386 1.61 17.24 -15.70
C GLN A 386 1.19 18.45 -14.86
N LYS A 387 0.58 19.49 -15.46
CA LYS A 387 0.37 20.80 -14.80
C LYS A 387 -1.07 21.17 -14.50
N HIS A 388 -2.05 20.65 -15.24
CA HIS A 388 -3.44 21.11 -15.21
C HIS A 388 -4.46 20.01 -14.95
N LEU A 389 -4.08 18.73 -15.11
CA LEU A 389 -5.02 17.65 -14.85
C LEU A 389 -5.37 17.59 -13.36
N VAL A 390 -6.67 17.67 -13.08
CA VAL A 390 -7.25 17.53 -11.74
C VAL A 390 -8.01 16.21 -11.66
N TYR A 391 -7.83 15.48 -10.57
CA TYR A 391 -8.54 14.23 -10.32
C TYR A 391 -9.76 14.50 -9.42
N PRO A 392 -10.99 14.36 -9.94
CA PRO A 392 -12.18 14.66 -9.16
C PRO A 392 -12.41 13.62 -8.06
N GLU A 393 -12.86 14.06 -6.88
CA GLU A 393 -13.33 13.15 -5.85
C GLU A 393 -14.66 12.53 -6.27
N SER A 394 -14.77 11.21 -6.11
CA SER A 394 -16.01 10.50 -6.37
C SER A 394 -16.98 10.62 -5.18
N LYS A 395 -18.24 10.87 -5.51
CA LYS A 395 -19.34 11.04 -4.54
C LYS A 395 -19.97 9.71 -4.09
N ILE A 396 -19.59 8.60 -4.71
CA ILE A 396 -20.16 7.28 -4.39
C ILE A 396 -19.60 6.83 -3.02
N PRO A 397 -20.42 6.39 -2.05
CA PRO A 397 -19.92 5.92 -0.76
C PRO A 397 -18.95 4.74 -0.89
N LEU A 398 -18.01 4.62 0.05
CA LEU A 398 -17.12 3.47 0.16
C LEU A 398 -17.84 2.32 0.87
N LEU A 399 -17.68 1.11 0.34
CA LEU A 399 -18.05 -0.13 1.01
C LEU A 399 -16.87 -0.64 1.83
N GLU A 400 -17.15 -1.25 2.98
CA GLU A 400 -16.13 -1.66 3.93
C GLU A 400 -16.22 -3.16 4.24
N ASP A 401 -15.09 -3.86 4.11
CA ASP A 401 -14.92 -5.22 4.62
C ASP A 401 -13.84 -5.24 5.70
N ARG A 402 -14.05 -6.06 6.73
CA ARG A 402 -13.11 -6.24 7.86
C ARG A 402 -12.88 -7.71 8.14
N LEU A 403 -11.66 -8.16 7.93
CA LEU A 403 -11.24 -9.55 8.01
C LEU A 403 -10.13 -9.73 9.04
N LEU A 404 -10.09 -10.89 9.69
CA LEU A 404 -8.97 -11.34 10.50
C LEU A 404 -8.51 -12.71 9.99
N PHE A 405 -7.24 -12.82 9.64
CA PHE A 405 -6.63 -14.04 9.12
C PHE A 405 -5.77 -14.71 10.19
N PHE A 406 -5.86 -16.02 10.26
CA PHE A 406 -4.89 -16.88 10.95
C PHE A 406 -4.66 -18.14 10.13
N GLY A 407 -3.54 -18.82 10.36
CA GLY A 407 -3.26 -20.15 9.81
C GLY A 407 -2.34 -20.90 10.77
N CYS A 408 -2.16 -22.19 10.52
CA CYS A 408 -1.22 -23.03 11.26
C CYS A 408 -1.48 -22.95 12.78
N LEU A 409 -2.74 -23.24 13.16
CA LEU A 409 -3.15 -23.33 14.56
C LEU A 409 -2.49 -24.52 15.25
N HIS A 410 -2.40 -25.64 14.52
CA HIS A 410 -1.84 -26.90 14.97
C HIS A 410 -2.32 -27.33 16.37
N ALA A 411 -3.63 -27.43 16.55
CA ALA A 411 -4.21 -27.93 17.79
C ALA A 411 -3.65 -29.32 18.10
N GLY A 412 -3.21 -29.51 19.34
CA GLY A 412 -2.53 -30.72 19.79
C GLY A 412 -1.03 -30.56 19.97
N TYR A 413 -0.40 -29.54 19.36
CA TYR A 413 1.00 -29.25 19.63
C TYR A 413 1.23 -28.68 21.03
N THR A 414 2.33 -29.08 21.65
CA THR A 414 2.85 -28.51 22.90
C THR A 414 3.33 -27.06 22.73
N THR A 415 3.49 -26.61 21.49
CA THR A 415 4.10 -25.34 21.09
C THR A 415 3.10 -24.31 20.55
N SER A 416 1.83 -24.67 20.45
CA SER A 416 0.77 -23.74 20.04
C SER A 416 0.39 -22.80 21.19
N ASP A 417 0.26 -21.51 20.89
CA ASP A 417 -0.09 -20.49 21.86
C ASP A 417 -1.61 -20.42 22.07
N TYR A 418 -2.14 -21.43 22.77
CA TYR A 418 -3.57 -21.55 23.06
C TYR A 418 -4.13 -20.35 23.82
N GLU A 419 -3.34 -19.76 24.72
CA GLU A 419 -3.76 -18.62 25.52
C GLU A 419 -3.94 -17.37 24.64
N PHE A 420 -2.98 -17.09 23.77
CA PHE A 420 -3.12 -16.02 22.77
C PHE A 420 -4.37 -16.25 21.92
N PHE A 421 -4.56 -17.48 21.42
CA PHE A 421 -5.65 -17.78 20.52
C PHE A 421 -7.03 -17.54 21.16
N VAL A 422 -7.28 -18.02 22.37
CA VAL A 422 -8.62 -17.90 22.97
C VAL A 422 -8.84 -16.59 23.74
N LYS A 423 -7.78 -15.89 24.18
CA LYS A 423 -7.92 -14.62 24.92
C LYS A 423 -7.74 -13.40 24.02
N ILE A 424 -6.68 -13.37 23.21
CA ILE A 424 -6.32 -12.18 22.43
C ILE A 424 -7.12 -12.10 21.13
N MET A 425 -7.33 -13.21 20.40
CA MET A 425 -8.08 -13.16 19.14
C MET A 425 -9.50 -12.56 19.29
N PRO A 426 -10.32 -12.95 20.29
CA PRO A 426 -11.64 -12.34 20.48
C PRO A 426 -11.57 -10.83 20.71
N GLU A 427 -10.63 -10.38 21.56
CA GLU A 427 -10.42 -8.96 21.85
C GLU A 427 -10.09 -8.18 20.57
N LYS A 428 -9.22 -8.73 19.71
CA LYS A 428 -8.87 -8.09 18.44
C LYS A 428 -10.03 -8.09 17.45
N ILE A 429 -10.84 -9.15 17.40
CA ILE A 429 -12.06 -9.21 16.56
C ILE A 429 -13.06 -8.13 16.98
N ILE A 430 -13.26 -7.94 18.28
CA ILE A 430 -14.18 -6.94 18.84
C ILE A 430 -13.64 -5.53 18.61
N ALA A 431 -12.40 -5.25 19.05
CA ALA A 431 -11.79 -3.93 18.96
C ALA A 431 -11.69 -3.40 17.52
N ASN A 432 -11.43 -4.29 16.56
CA ASN A 432 -11.31 -3.92 15.15
C ASN A 432 -12.60 -4.13 14.35
N LYS A 433 -13.72 -4.47 15.01
CA LYS A 433 -15.04 -4.69 14.39
C LYS A 433 -15.03 -5.72 13.23
N VAL A 434 -14.22 -6.77 13.35
CA VAL A 434 -14.01 -7.78 12.30
C VAL A 434 -15.31 -8.55 12.02
N LYS A 435 -15.75 -8.61 10.77
CA LYS A 435 -16.98 -9.32 10.38
C LYS A 435 -16.72 -10.73 9.90
N ILE A 436 -15.52 -10.99 9.38
CA ILE A 436 -15.13 -12.27 8.79
C ILE A 436 -13.83 -12.75 9.43
N LEU A 437 -13.86 -13.94 10.03
CA LEU A 437 -12.70 -14.67 10.52
C LEU A 437 -12.29 -15.70 9.47
N VAL A 438 -11.01 -15.74 9.11
CA VAL A 438 -10.49 -16.60 8.05
C VAL A 438 -9.41 -17.51 8.61
N GLY A 439 -9.65 -18.82 8.60
CA GLY A 439 -8.69 -19.84 9.00
C GLY A 439 -8.08 -20.52 7.79
N LEU A 440 -6.79 -20.33 7.59
CA LEU A 440 -6.09 -20.66 6.35
C LEU A 440 -5.47 -22.06 6.36
N GLY A 441 -6.02 -23.03 7.08
CA GLY A 441 -5.50 -24.40 7.13
C GLY A 441 -4.48 -24.67 8.24
N ASP A 442 -4.11 -25.94 8.36
CA ASP A 442 -3.29 -26.51 9.43
C ASP A 442 -3.92 -26.26 10.82
N PHE A 443 -5.18 -26.68 10.95
CA PHE A 443 -5.94 -26.60 12.20
C PHE A 443 -5.44 -27.60 13.22
N ILE A 444 -5.02 -28.79 12.79
CA ILE A 444 -4.45 -29.83 13.63
C ILE A 444 -2.94 -29.94 13.43
N ALA A 445 -2.26 -30.54 14.41
CA ALA A 445 -0.86 -30.88 14.28
C ALA A 445 -0.64 -32.08 13.33
N GLY A 446 -1.62 -32.97 13.24
CA GLY A 446 -1.50 -34.22 12.49
C GLY A 446 -0.48 -35.17 13.13
N LEU A 447 -0.40 -36.39 12.61
CA LEU A 447 0.43 -37.47 13.19
C LEU A 447 1.59 -37.94 12.31
N ARG A 448 1.86 -37.29 11.17
CA ARG A 448 3.05 -37.65 10.37
C ARG A 448 4.35 -37.19 11.02
N HIS A 449 5.46 -37.70 10.50
CA HIS A 449 6.83 -37.34 10.94
C HIS A 449 7.14 -37.66 12.41
N ASP A 450 6.50 -38.71 12.94
CA ASP A 450 6.69 -39.21 14.30
C ASP A 450 6.50 -38.12 15.37
N PHE A 451 5.55 -37.19 15.15
CA PHE A 451 5.30 -36.07 16.07
C PHE A 451 4.85 -36.52 17.46
N LEU A 452 4.22 -37.69 17.53
CA LEU A 452 3.84 -38.31 18.80
C LEU A 452 5.08 -38.79 19.57
N GLU A 453 5.97 -39.52 18.91
CA GLU A 453 7.20 -40.11 19.45
C GLU A 453 8.21 -39.03 19.81
N THR A 454 8.30 -37.97 18.99
CA THR A 454 9.20 -36.83 19.23
C THR A 454 8.68 -35.87 20.30
N GLY A 455 7.44 -36.06 20.76
CA GLY A 455 6.81 -35.30 21.84
C GLY A 455 6.35 -33.90 21.45
N GLU A 456 6.15 -33.63 20.16
CA GLU A 456 5.58 -32.37 19.70
C GLU A 456 4.07 -32.32 19.96
N VAL A 457 3.37 -33.46 19.89
CA VAL A 457 1.94 -33.61 20.21
C VAL A 457 1.72 -34.08 21.65
N PHE A 458 0.69 -33.56 22.33
CA PHE A 458 0.32 -33.99 23.67
C PHE A 458 -0.02 -35.48 23.75
N GLY A 459 0.48 -36.15 24.79
CA GLY A 459 0.09 -37.50 25.19
C GLY A 459 -0.03 -38.50 24.03
N SER A 460 -1.27 -38.97 23.81
CA SER A 460 -1.70 -39.93 22.78
C SER A 460 -2.80 -39.38 21.88
N LEU A 461 -2.87 -38.05 21.67
CA LEU A 461 -3.95 -37.43 20.89
C LEU A 461 -3.93 -37.89 19.44
N ASN A 462 -5.00 -38.54 18.98
CA ASN A 462 -5.15 -38.91 17.57
C ASN A 462 -5.67 -37.71 16.74
N ASN A 463 -5.79 -37.89 15.41
CA ASN A 463 -6.29 -36.82 14.52
C ASN A 463 -7.70 -36.34 14.91
N THR A 464 -8.60 -37.26 15.29
CA THR A 464 -9.96 -36.94 15.76
C THR A 464 -9.94 -36.09 17.03
N ASP A 465 -9.11 -36.43 18.02
CA ASP A 465 -8.98 -35.68 19.26
C ASP A 465 -8.45 -34.26 18.98
N GLN A 466 -7.49 -34.14 18.07
CA GLN A 466 -6.94 -32.85 17.65
C GLN A 466 -7.98 -32.00 16.91
N GLU A 467 -8.79 -32.59 16.03
CA GLU A 467 -9.88 -31.88 15.34
C GLU A 467 -10.95 -31.37 16.32
N GLN A 468 -11.34 -32.19 17.28
CA GLN A 468 -12.25 -31.77 18.34
C GLN A 468 -11.67 -30.61 19.15
N PHE A 469 -10.38 -30.69 19.50
CA PHE A 469 -9.71 -29.63 20.25
C PHE A 469 -9.58 -28.34 19.42
N ALA A 470 -9.28 -28.43 18.12
CA ALA A 470 -9.31 -27.27 17.21
C ALA A 470 -10.70 -26.61 17.19
N ALA A 471 -11.77 -27.42 17.14
CA ALA A 471 -13.14 -26.92 17.14
C ALA A 471 -13.50 -26.20 18.45
N GLU A 472 -13.04 -26.70 19.58
CA GLU A 472 -13.20 -26.04 20.89
C GLU A 472 -12.46 -24.70 20.96
N LEU A 473 -11.24 -24.62 20.42
CA LEU A 473 -10.46 -23.37 20.36
C LEU A 473 -11.18 -22.31 19.52
N VAL A 474 -11.55 -22.67 18.28
CA VAL A 474 -12.25 -21.75 17.36
C VAL A 474 -13.64 -21.41 17.89
N GLY A 475 -14.38 -22.39 18.40
CA GLY A 475 -15.68 -22.21 19.01
C GLY A 475 -15.63 -21.25 20.20
N THR A 476 -14.62 -21.38 21.07
CA THR A 476 -14.39 -20.45 22.18
C THR A 476 -14.22 -19.02 21.68
N VAL A 477 -13.45 -18.81 20.61
CA VAL A 477 -13.24 -17.48 20.04
C VAL A 477 -14.56 -16.89 19.52
N ILE A 478 -15.31 -17.66 18.72
CA ILE A 478 -16.57 -17.21 18.12
C ILE A 478 -17.62 -16.92 19.19
N VAL A 479 -17.77 -17.77 20.20
CA VAL A 479 -18.75 -17.60 21.28
C VAL A 479 -18.44 -16.37 22.13
N ARG A 480 -17.16 -16.12 22.48
CA ARG A 480 -16.76 -14.92 23.23
C ARG A 480 -17.08 -13.63 22.46
N VAL A 481 -16.80 -13.63 21.15
CA VAL A 481 -17.13 -12.50 20.27
C VAL A 481 -18.64 -12.31 20.18
N PHE A 482 -19.40 -13.39 19.97
CA PHE A 482 -20.85 -13.37 19.89
C PHE A 482 -21.46 -12.79 21.16
N GLN A 483 -21.06 -13.28 22.33
CA GLN A 483 -21.58 -12.82 23.61
C GLN A 483 -21.35 -11.32 23.79
N SER A 484 -20.12 -10.84 23.54
CA SER A 484 -19.80 -9.41 23.67
C SER A 484 -20.60 -8.53 22.72
N ARG A 485 -20.77 -8.96 21.46
CA ARG A 485 -21.58 -8.22 20.48
C ARG A 485 -23.06 -8.23 20.79
N LEU A 486 -23.58 -9.38 21.22
CA LEU A 486 -24.96 -9.51 21.64
C LEU A 486 -25.25 -8.57 22.81
N GLU A 487 -24.35 -8.49 23.79
CA GLU A 487 -24.48 -7.58 24.93
C GLU A 487 -24.45 -6.11 24.52
N GLU A 488 -23.65 -5.74 23.51
CA GLU A 488 -23.61 -4.38 22.96
C GLU A 488 -24.86 -4.03 22.14
N LEU A 489 -25.38 -4.98 21.36
CA LEU A 489 -26.47 -4.76 20.41
C LEU A 489 -27.85 -4.92 21.03
N LEU A 490 -28.02 -5.84 21.98
CA LEU A 490 -29.31 -6.16 22.59
C LEU A 490 -30.08 -4.92 23.13
N PRO A 491 -29.44 -3.94 23.80
CA PRO A 491 -30.14 -2.72 24.26
C PRO A 491 -30.71 -1.85 23.13
N LYS A 492 -30.23 -2.01 21.89
CA LYS A 492 -30.69 -1.24 20.72
C LYS A 492 -31.99 -1.81 20.12
N TYR A 493 -32.43 -2.98 20.57
CA TYR A 493 -33.65 -3.64 20.11
C TYR A 493 -34.79 -3.39 21.10
N ALA A 494 -35.77 -2.57 20.69
CA ALA A 494 -36.94 -2.23 21.50
C ALA A 494 -37.94 -3.40 21.59
N GLU A 495 -38.07 -4.16 20.51
CA GLU A 495 -38.92 -5.35 20.42
C GLU A 495 -38.04 -6.61 20.33
N LYS A 496 -38.59 -7.74 20.79
CA LYS A 496 -37.93 -9.05 20.79
C LYS A 496 -38.74 -10.04 19.95
N SER A 497 -39.16 -9.63 18.76
CA SER A 497 -39.80 -10.55 17.82
C SER A 497 -38.81 -11.61 17.33
N GLN A 498 -39.30 -12.74 16.84
CA GLN A 498 -38.44 -13.81 16.32
C GLN A 498 -37.49 -13.30 15.21
N GLU A 499 -38.01 -12.54 14.24
CA GLU A 499 -37.22 -11.99 13.13
C GLU A 499 -36.12 -11.04 13.60
N GLN A 500 -36.44 -10.18 14.58
CA GLN A 500 -35.46 -9.25 15.17
C GLN A 500 -34.36 -9.99 15.93
N ILE A 501 -34.70 -11.07 16.63
CA ILE A 501 -33.74 -11.91 17.34
C ILE A 501 -32.87 -12.69 16.36
N GLU A 502 -33.44 -13.24 15.28
CA GLU A 502 -32.67 -13.89 14.21
C GLU A 502 -31.64 -12.92 13.61
N LYS A 503 -32.05 -11.69 13.29
CA LYS A 503 -31.15 -10.63 12.79
C LYS A 503 -30.08 -10.25 13.82
N LEU A 504 -30.45 -10.08 15.08
CA LEU A 504 -29.52 -9.75 16.15
C LEU A 504 -28.44 -10.84 16.31
N ILE A 505 -28.83 -12.12 16.22
CA ILE A 505 -27.88 -13.23 16.28
C ILE A 505 -26.95 -13.20 15.06
N ASP A 506 -27.51 -13.02 13.86
CA ASP A 506 -26.72 -12.96 12.62
C ASP A 506 -25.66 -11.85 12.66
N GLU A 507 -26.03 -10.66 13.15
CA GLU A 507 -25.13 -9.50 13.27
C GLU A 507 -24.08 -9.68 14.37
N SER A 508 -24.42 -10.42 15.43
CA SER A 508 -23.53 -10.72 16.56
C SER A 508 -22.53 -11.83 16.22
N LEU A 509 -22.90 -12.78 15.37
CA LEU A 509 -22.02 -13.88 14.96
C LEU A 509 -21.00 -13.42 13.93
N VAL A 510 -19.72 -13.77 14.15
CA VAL A 510 -18.70 -13.61 13.11
C VAL A 510 -18.90 -14.69 12.05
N GLN A 511 -18.71 -14.34 10.78
CA GLN A 511 -18.66 -15.33 9.73
C GLN A 511 -17.28 -15.99 9.73
N PHE A 512 -17.24 -17.32 9.70
CA PHE A 512 -16.01 -18.11 9.73
C PHE A 512 -15.82 -18.85 8.41
N LEU A 513 -14.75 -18.51 7.70
CA LEU A 513 -14.33 -19.15 6.46
C LEU A 513 -13.07 -19.99 6.74
N TYR A 514 -13.00 -21.20 6.21
CA TYR A 514 -11.82 -22.05 6.40
C TYR A 514 -11.53 -22.99 5.23
N ILE A 515 -10.27 -23.40 5.14
CA ILE A 515 -9.75 -24.44 4.23
C ILE A 515 -8.91 -25.44 5.05
N PRO A 516 -8.73 -26.69 4.59
CA PRO A 516 -7.71 -27.57 5.15
C PRO A 516 -6.30 -27.12 4.74
N GLY A 517 -5.28 -27.51 5.52
CA GLY A 517 -3.86 -27.42 5.17
C GLY A 517 -3.21 -28.80 5.02
N ASN A 518 -1.88 -28.86 4.84
CA ASN A 518 -1.20 -30.15 4.68
C ASN A 518 -1.24 -31.03 5.92
N HIS A 519 -1.16 -30.45 7.13
CA HIS A 519 -1.27 -31.23 8.36
C HIS A 519 -2.68 -31.84 8.51
N ASP A 520 -3.70 -31.09 8.09
CA ASP A 520 -5.09 -31.55 8.10
C ASP A 520 -5.31 -32.67 7.07
N THR A 521 -4.70 -32.58 5.88
CA THR A 521 -4.89 -33.55 4.77
C THR A 521 -4.07 -34.83 4.92
N TRP A 522 -3.13 -34.91 5.86
CA TRP A 522 -2.33 -36.13 6.04
C TRP A 522 -3.15 -37.38 6.34
N GLN A 523 -4.31 -37.22 6.98
CA GLN A 523 -5.27 -38.29 7.29
C GLN A 523 -6.02 -38.80 6.05
N GLU A 524 -5.95 -38.12 4.89
CA GLU A 524 -6.53 -38.61 3.63
C GLU A 524 -5.89 -39.93 3.20
N ALA A 525 -4.60 -40.13 3.50
CA ALA A 525 -3.91 -41.39 3.23
C ALA A 525 -4.48 -42.57 4.05
N GLU A 526 -5.22 -42.28 5.11
CA GLU A 526 -5.92 -43.23 5.96
C GLU A 526 -7.41 -43.39 5.56
N GLY A 527 -7.84 -42.72 4.48
CA GLY A 527 -9.23 -42.75 3.99
C GLY A 527 -10.18 -41.78 4.71
N ASN A 528 -9.67 -40.86 5.53
CA ASN A 528 -10.47 -39.89 6.28
C ASN A 528 -10.64 -38.58 5.49
N ILE A 529 -11.82 -37.95 5.62
CA ILE A 529 -12.07 -36.61 5.06
C ILE A 529 -11.60 -35.56 6.09
N PRO A 530 -10.66 -34.67 5.73
CA PRO A 530 -10.12 -33.68 6.66
C PRO A 530 -11.18 -32.72 7.22
N LEU A 531 -11.05 -32.39 8.51
CA LEU A 531 -11.83 -31.38 9.21
C LEU A 531 -13.35 -31.64 9.28
N VAL A 532 -13.81 -32.87 9.01
CA VAL A 532 -15.22 -33.25 9.17
C VAL A 532 -15.61 -33.25 10.64
N VAL A 533 -14.80 -33.87 11.50
CA VAL A 533 -15.06 -33.91 12.95
C VAL A 533 -14.96 -32.51 13.52
N PHE A 534 -13.98 -31.73 13.07
CA PHE A 534 -13.85 -30.32 13.42
C PHE A 534 -15.14 -29.54 13.12
N ARG A 535 -15.70 -29.66 11.91
CA ARG A 535 -16.91 -28.93 11.50
C ARG A 535 -18.14 -29.30 12.32
N GLU A 536 -18.34 -30.60 12.53
CA GLU A 536 -19.48 -31.12 13.31
C GLU A 536 -19.40 -30.67 14.77
N LYS A 537 -18.22 -30.81 15.39
CA LYS A 537 -17.99 -30.40 16.78
C LYS A 537 -18.13 -28.88 16.93
N LEU A 538 -17.59 -28.09 16.01
CA LEU A 538 -17.71 -26.63 16.03
C LEU A 538 -19.18 -26.19 15.96
N SER A 539 -19.94 -26.76 15.02
CA SER A 539 -21.37 -26.45 14.85
C SER A 539 -22.17 -26.78 16.12
N THR A 540 -21.86 -27.92 16.75
CA THR A 540 -22.48 -28.35 18.01
C THR A 540 -22.16 -27.39 19.16
N ILE A 541 -20.90 -26.99 19.32
CA ILE A 541 -20.48 -26.02 20.35
C ILE A 541 -21.21 -24.70 20.17
N LEU A 542 -21.24 -24.16 18.95
CA LEU A 542 -21.92 -22.89 18.69
C LEU A 542 -23.41 -22.99 18.97
N PHE A 543 -24.07 -24.06 18.54
CA PHE A 543 -25.50 -24.25 18.78
C PHE A 543 -25.84 -24.25 20.28
N GLN A 544 -25.13 -25.08 21.05
CA GLN A 544 -25.41 -25.23 22.48
C GLN A 544 -25.09 -23.96 23.28
N GLU A 545 -23.93 -23.33 23.05
CA GLU A 545 -23.55 -22.15 23.82
C GLU A 545 -24.36 -20.91 23.43
N ILE A 546 -24.73 -20.74 22.16
CA ILE A 546 -25.61 -19.64 21.75
C ILE A 546 -26.99 -19.80 22.42
N ILE A 547 -27.59 -20.99 22.40
CA ILE A 547 -28.87 -21.25 23.07
C ILE A 547 -28.78 -20.95 24.57
N LYS A 548 -27.70 -21.39 25.21
CA LYS A 548 -27.45 -21.13 26.63
C LYS A 548 -27.32 -19.63 26.93
N ILE A 549 -26.59 -18.89 26.11
CA ILE A 549 -26.47 -17.42 26.23
C ILE A 549 -27.84 -16.75 26.03
N MET A 550 -28.61 -17.18 25.02
CA MET A 550 -29.96 -16.65 24.77
C MET A 550 -30.91 -16.90 25.94
N ALA A 551 -30.92 -18.12 26.48
CA ALA A 551 -31.71 -18.49 27.64
C ALA A 551 -31.33 -17.65 28.87
N ALA A 552 -30.03 -17.46 29.13
CA ALA A 552 -29.54 -16.61 30.21
C ALA A 552 -29.98 -15.14 30.07
N LYS A 553 -30.13 -14.64 28.82
CA LYS A 553 -30.65 -13.30 28.52
C LYS A 553 -32.17 -13.25 28.36
N LYS A 554 -32.89 -14.35 28.63
CA LYS A 554 -34.35 -14.48 28.51
C LYS A 554 -34.86 -14.09 27.11
N LEU A 555 -34.14 -14.49 26.06
CA LEU A 555 -34.56 -14.29 24.68
C LEU A 555 -35.45 -15.46 24.22
N PRO A 556 -36.38 -15.24 23.27
CA PRO A 556 -37.19 -16.31 22.68
C PRO A 556 -36.33 -17.45 22.14
N ALA A 557 -36.79 -18.69 22.33
CA ALA A 557 -36.16 -19.84 21.71
C ALA A 557 -36.44 -19.86 20.20
N ILE A 558 -35.39 -19.95 19.40
CA ILE A 558 -35.47 -19.99 17.93
C ILE A 558 -34.50 -21.04 17.39
N ASP A 559 -34.76 -21.58 16.20
CA ASP A 559 -33.85 -22.50 15.53
C ASP A 559 -32.71 -21.73 14.85
N ILE A 560 -31.55 -21.71 15.51
CA ILE A 560 -30.34 -21.05 15.03
C ILE A 560 -29.49 -21.93 14.08
N SER A 561 -29.88 -23.18 13.83
CA SER A 561 -29.07 -24.13 13.05
C SER A 561 -28.79 -23.61 11.64
N LYS A 562 -29.79 -22.98 11.02
CA LYS A 562 -29.66 -22.35 9.69
C LYS A 562 -28.74 -21.12 9.69
N ILE A 563 -28.67 -20.38 10.80
CA ILE A 563 -27.76 -19.22 10.92
C ILE A 563 -26.33 -19.72 11.06
N ILE A 564 -26.11 -20.69 11.94
CA ILE A 564 -24.79 -21.31 12.17
C ILE A 564 -24.24 -21.92 10.87
N SER A 565 -25.05 -22.69 10.15
CA SER A 565 -24.62 -23.33 8.89
C SER A 565 -24.27 -22.33 7.79
N LYS A 566 -24.94 -21.16 7.76
CA LYS A 566 -24.59 -20.05 6.85
C LYS A 566 -23.31 -19.31 7.25
N LYS A 567 -22.98 -19.31 8.55
CA LYS A 567 -21.81 -18.58 9.09
C LYS A 567 -20.53 -19.42 9.07
N ILE A 568 -20.61 -20.75 9.05
CA ILE A 568 -19.44 -21.65 8.94
C ILE A 568 -19.33 -22.20 7.53
N ILE A 569 -18.35 -21.71 6.77
CA ILE A 569 -18.17 -22.08 5.36
C ILE A 569 -16.77 -22.67 5.16
N GLY A 570 -16.72 -23.95 4.82
CA GLY A 570 -15.50 -24.66 4.44
C GLY A 570 -15.32 -24.67 2.91
N PHE A 571 -14.09 -24.51 2.46
CA PHE A 571 -13.69 -24.58 1.06
C PHE A 571 -12.59 -25.64 0.88
N SER A 572 -12.39 -26.08 -0.37
CA SER A 572 -11.18 -26.81 -0.75
C SER A 572 -9.99 -25.85 -0.85
N ASP A 573 -8.78 -26.36 -0.61
CA ASP A 573 -7.52 -25.61 -0.63
C ASP A 573 -6.84 -25.56 -2.00
N TRP A 574 -7.25 -26.42 -2.94
CA TRP A 574 -6.60 -26.63 -4.24
C TRP A 574 -7.26 -25.90 -5.43
N ASP A 575 -8.49 -25.39 -5.29
CA ASP A 575 -9.21 -24.73 -6.39
C ASP A 575 -9.09 -23.20 -6.32
N TRP A 576 -8.13 -22.64 -7.05
CA TRP A 576 -7.93 -21.19 -7.20
C TRP A 576 -9.11 -20.46 -7.86
N GLY A 577 -10.03 -21.20 -8.50
CA GLY A 577 -11.27 -20.68 -9.07
C GLY A 577 -12.41 -20.57 -8.06
N ASN A 578 -12.29 -21.19 -6.89
CA ASN A 578 -13.28 -21.10 -5.83
C ASN A 578 -12.98 -19.88 -4.95
N PHE A 579 -13.88 -18.89 -4.96
CA PHE A 579 -13.73 -17.67 -4.17
C PHE A 579 -15.00 -17.34 -3.40
N TYR A 580 -14.82 -16.76 -2.22
CA TYR A 580 -15.92 -16.19 -1.46
C TYR A 580 -16.19 -14.76 -1.93
N THR A 581 -17.46 -14.41 -2.15
CA THR A 581 -17.87 -13.03 -2.46
C THR A 581 -18.19 -12.30 -1.16
N LEU A 582 -17.44 -11.24 -0.88
CA LEU A 582 -17.59 -10.40 0.30
C LEU A 582 -18.84 -9.51 0.19
N PRO A 583 -19.34 -8.96 1.31
CA PRO A 583 -20.48 -8.04 1.31
C PRO A 583 -20.32 -6.82 0.38
N SER A 584 -19.10 -6.34 0.18
CA SER A 584 -18.80 -5.27 -0.79
C SER A 584 -18.90 -5.68 -2.27
N GLY A 585 -19.02 -6.97 -2.56
CA GLY A 585 -18.93 -7.56 -3.89
C GLY A 585 -17.49 -7.86 -4.36
N LEU A 586 -16.48 -7.62 -3.51
CA LEU A 586 -15.11 -8.09 -3.73
C LEU A 586 -15.02 -9.61 -3.54
N THR A 587 -13.92 -10.21 -4.01
CA THR A 587 -13.70 -11.66 -3.96
C THR A 587 -12.47 -12.01 -3.12
N LEU A 588 -12.58 -13.10 -2.35
CA LEU A 588 -11.54 -13.65 -1.49
C LEU A 588 -11.21 -15.08 -1.91
N THR A 589 -9.94 -15.34 -2.24
CA THR A 589 -9.38 -16.70 -2.36
C THR A 589 -8.58 -17.05 -1.12
N MET A 590 -8.66 -18.29 -0.68
CA MET A 590 -7.87 -18.85 0.42
C MET A 590 -7.03 -20.00 -0.11
N SER A 591 -5.77 -20.10 0.28
CA SER A 591 -4.91 -21.21 -0.13
C SER A 591 -3.89 -21.58 0.95
N HIS A 592 -3.55 -22.87 1.02
CA HIS A 592 -2.48 -23.40 1.87
C HIS A 592 -1.46 -24.17 1.00
N PRO A 593 -0.60 -23.47 0.24
CA PRO A 593 0.20 -24.15 -0.79
C PRO A 593 1.23 -25.09 -0.17
N ASN A 594 1.29 -26.34 -0.62
CA ASN A 594 2.23 -27.37 -0.16
C ASN A 594 3.67 -27.15 -0.68
N MET A 595 4.22 -25.98 -0.39
CA MET A 595 5.52 -25.52 -0.87
C MET A 595 6.41 -25.10 0.30
N ALA A 596 7.71 -25.26 0.12
CA ALA A 596 8.67 -24.75 1.09
C ALA A 596 8.65 -23.22 1.15
N ARG A 597 8.97 -22.66 2.33
CA ARG A 597 9.21 -21.22 2.51
C ARG A 597 10.29 -20.70 1.56
N ALA A 598 10.25 -19.40 1.29
CA ALA A 598 11.28 -18.70 0.52
C ALA A 598 12.01 -17.68 1.41
N LYS A 599 13.31 -17.45 1.16
CA LYS A 599 14.08 -16.42 1.87
C LYS A 599 13.58 -15.00 1.56
N THR A 600 13.07 -14.80 0.35
CA THR A 600 12.44 -13.55 -0.05
C THR A 600 11.00 -13.53 0.45
N THR A 601 10.72 -12.68 1.43
CA THR A 601 9.46 -12.69 2.18
C THR A 601 8.21 -12.42 1.33
N SER A 602 8.29 -11.61 0.26
CA SER A 602 7.15 -11.31 -0.60
C SER A 602 6.92 -12.31 -1.74
N LEU A 603 7.85 -13.26 -1.96
CA LEU A 603 7.82 -14.14 -3.13
C LEU A 603 6.53 -14.94 -3.23
N ARG A 604 6.14 -15.64 -2.15
CA ARG A 604 4.96 -16.51 -2.14
C ARG A 604 3.65 -15.74 -2.23
N ALA A 605 3.57 -14.58 -1.60
CA ALA A 605 2.44 -13.65 -1.74
C ALA A 605 2.29 -13.14 -3.19
N GLN A 606 3.40 -12.84 -3.88
CA GLN A 606 3.36 -12.44 -5.29
C GLN A 606 2.91 -13.59 -6.20
N GLU A 607 3.47 -14.79 -6.03
CA GLU A 607 3.07 -15.98 -6.80
C GLU A 607 1.58 -16.32 -6.60
N SER A 608 1.07 -16.14 -5.38
CA SER A 608 -0.34 -16.38 -5.07
C SER A 608 -1.26 -15.32 -5.71
N LEU A 609 -0.80 -14.08 -5.83
CA LEU A 609 -1.50 -13.04 -6.60
C LEU A 609 -1.50 -13.31 -8.11
N ASP A 610 -0.46 -13.95 -8.64
CA ASP A 610 -0.41 -14.39 -10.04
C ASP A 610 -1.36 -15.57 -10.30
N ALA A 611 -1.44 -16.52 -9.38
CA ALA A 611 -2.30 -17.69 -9.50
C ALA A 611 -3.79 -17.37 -9.30
N ALA A 612 -4.12 -16.52 -8.33
CA ALA A 612 -5.49 -16.11 -8.06
C ALA A 612 -5.96 -14.99 -8.98
N LYS A 613 -7.27 -14.93 -9.26
CA LYS A 613 -7.93 -13.79 -9.93
C LYS A 613 -8.78 -12.92 -8.98
N SER A 614 -8.69 -13.18 -7.68
CA SER A 614 -9.50 -12.51 -6.66
C SER A 614 -8.88 -11.22 -6.15
N HIS A 615 -9.70 -10.35 -5.58
CA HIS A 615 -9.24 -9.06 -5.03
C HIS A 615 -8.36 -9.24 -3.79
N ILE A 616 -8.71 -10.23 -2.95
CA ILE A 616 -8.01 -10.57 -1.72
C ILE A 616 -7.56 -12.02 -1.78
N VAL A 617 -6.31 -12.29 -1.42
CA VAL A 617 -5.75 -13.64 -1.38
C VAL A 617 -5.19 -13.90 0.02
N GLY A 618 -5.83 -14.78 0.79
CA GLY A 618 -5.33 -15.26 2.07
C GLY A 618 -4.47 -16.51 1.89
N ILE A 619 -3.26 -16.51 2.42
CA ILE A 619 -2.32 -17.64 2.32
C ILE A 619 -1.62 -17.95 3.65
N ALA A 620 -1.33 -19.22 3.92
CA ALA A 620 -0.54 -19.65 5.08
C ALA A 620 0.51 -20.72 4.68
N ASN A 621 0.81 -21.70 5.54
CA ASN A 621 1.89 -22.72 5.44
C ASN A 621 3.33 -22.22 5.65
N PHE A 622 3.70 -21.07 5.08
CA PHE A 622 5.12 -20.67 5.03
C PHE A 622 5.70 -20.23 6.37
N HIS A 623 4.85 -19.99 7.38
CA HIS A 623 5.20 -19.43 8.68
C HIS A 623 5.92 -18.06 8.59
N THR A 624 5.77 -17.37 7.47
CA THR A 624 6.25 -16.01 7.22
C THR A 624 5.04 -15.12 7.06
N ALA A 625 4.94 -14.04 7.84
CA ALA A 625 3.82 -13.12 7.81
C ALA A 625 4.14 -11.88 6.98
N ILE A 626 3.33 -11.53 5.98
CA ILE A 626 3.48 -10.32 5.17
C ILE A 626 2.15 -9.92 4.50
N VAL A 627 1.92 -8.62 4.33
CA VAL A 627 0.87 -8.09 3.46
C VAL A 627 1.51 -7.47 2.21
N VAL A 628 1.02 -7.87 1.03
CA VAL A 628 1.53 -7.41 -0.27
C VAL A 628 0.40 -6.86 -1.10
N ASN A 629 0.54 -5.60 -1.52
CA ASN A 629 -0.38 -4.94 -2.43
C ASN A 629 0.13 -4.99 -3.88
N ARG A 630 -0.77 -5.23 -4.82
CA ARG A 630 -0.50 -5.23 -6.26
C ARG A 630 -1.69 -4.65 -7.02
N TRP A 631 -1.43 -3.97 -8.12
CA TRP A 631 -2.42 -3.48 -9.04
C TRP A 631 -2.29 -4.18 -10.40
N ASP A 632 -3.42 -4.53 -10.98
CA ASP A 632 -3.54 -4.91 -12.39
C ASP A 632 -4.72 -4.19 -13.07
N ALA A 633 -4.74 -4.22 -14.40
CA ALA A 633 -5.72 -3.46 -15.17
C ALA A 633 -7.15 -3.97 -14.98
N GLU A 634 -7.33 -5.29 -14.90
CA GLU A 634 -8.64 -5.94 -14.87
C GLU A 634 -9.34 -5.72 -13.52
N THR A 635 -8.71 -6.18 -12.44
CA THR A 635 -9.27 -6.17 -11.08
C THR A 635 -8.97 -4.86 -10.35
N GLY A 636 -7.89 -4.17 -10.72
CA GLY A 636 -7.43 -2.98 -10.03
C GLY A 636 -6.51 -3.33 -8.88
N GLN A 637 -6.65 -2.61 -7.78
CA GLN A 637 -5.87 -2.89 -6.57
C GLN A 637 -6.31 -4.22 -5.95
N ARG A 638 -5.32 -5.05 -5.60
CA ARG A 638 -5.42 -6.37 -4.99
C ARG A 638 -4.46 -6.48 -3.82
N VAL A 639 -4.73 -7.43 -2.92
CA VAL A 639 -3.92 -7.64 -1.72
C VAL A 639 -3.77 -9.12 -1.38
N ALA A 640 -2.54 -9.55 -1.13
CA ALA A 640 -2.24 -10.82 -0.51
C ALA A 640 -1.95 -10.62 0.98
N VAL A 641 -2.54 -11.48 1.81
CA VAL A 641 -2.30 -11.57 3.24
C VAL A 641 -1.72 -12.94 3.52
N GLN A 642 -0.42 -12.98 3.81
CA GLN A 642 0.25 -14.21 4.23
C GLN A 642 0.32 -14.26 5.74
N ALA A 643 -0.44 -15.16 6.35
CA ALA A 643 -0.49 -15.34 7.78
C ALA A 643 0.78 -16.02 8.31
N GLY A 644 1.19 -15.61 9.51
CA GLY A 644 2.16 -16.35 10.31
C GLY A 644 1.51 -17.59 10.93
N THR A 645 2.23 -18.22 11.86
CA THR A 645 1.76 -19.39 12.61
C THR A 645 1.27 -19.03 14.00
N MET A 646 0.41 -19.86 14.59
CA MET A 646 0.08 -19.78 16.02
C MET A 646 0.97 -20.70 16.88
N CYS A 647 1.94 -21.37 16.25
CA CYS A 647 2.84 -22.31 16.88
C CYS A 647 4.27 -21.77 16.92
N ILE A 648 4.92 -21.81 18.08
CA ILE A 648 6.28 -21.30 18.27
C ILE A 648 7.15 -22.27 19.04
N PHE A 649 8.46 -22.23 18.81
CA PHE A 649 9.44 -23.10 19.47
C PHE A 649 9.43 -24.58 19.05
N THR A 650 8.79 -24.92 17.93
CA THR A 650 8.81 -26.30 17.40
C THR A 650 10.24 -26.79 17.18
N ARG A 651 10.47 -28.08 17.41
CA ARG A 651 11.78 -28.69 17.18
C ARG A 651 12.05 -28.76 15.69
N PHE A 652 11.02 -29.01 14.89
CA PHE A 652 11.10 -29.01 13.43
C PHE A 652 11.68 -27.70 12.87
N GLU A 653 11.10 -26.54 13.21
CA GLU A 653 11.55 -25.24 12.69
C GLU A 653 12.97 -24.91 13.17
N ARG A 654 13.26 -25.16 14.46
CA ARG A 654 14.59 -24.92 15.05
C ARG A 654 15.68 -25.76 14.40
N ARG A 655 15.43 -27.05 14.13
CA ARG A 655 16.39 -27.94 13.44
C ARG A 655 16.72 -27.49 12.02
N HIS A 656 15.81 -26.79 11.37
CA HIS A 656 16.00 -26.23 10.03
C HIS A 656 16.48 -24.77 10.05
N MET A 657 16.91 -24.26 11.22
CA MET A 657 17.33 -22.86 11.43
C MET A 657 16.28 -21.86 10.92
N LYS A 658 15.00 -22.20 11.08
CA LYS A 658 13.89 -21.38 10.66
C LYS A 658 13.44 -20.49 11.82
N ILE A 659 13.36 -19.20 11.54
CA ILE A 659 12.66 -18.22 12.37
C ILE A 659 11.29 -18.03 11.73
N VAL A 660 10.25 -18.05 12.55
CA VAL A 660 8.85 -17.94 12.11
C VAL A 660 8.28 -16.61 12.57
N ASP A 661 7.30 -16.10 11.82
CA ASP A 661 6.44 -15.03 12.28
C ASP A 661 5.19 -15.60 12.97
N PHE A 662 4.80 -14.98 14.07
CA PHE A 662 3.68 -15.42 14.90
C PHE A 662 2.46 -14.51 14.77
N GLY A 663 1.27 -15.09 14.92
CA GLY A 663 0.04 -14.35 15.20
C GLY A 663 -0.84 -14.05 13.99
N SER A 664 -1.91 -13.30 14.24
CA SER A 664 -2.96 -13.03 13.25
C SER A 664 -2.78 -11.69 12.53
N ILE A 665 -3.44 -11.56 11.38
CA ILE A 665 -3.36 -10.37 10.54
C ILE A 665 -4.76 -9.80 10.33
N PHE A 666 -4.94 -8.55 10.72
CA PHE A 666 -6.13 -7.78 10.41
C PHE A 666 -6.00 -7.15 9.03
N LEU A 667 -7.09 -7.20 8.27
CA LEU A 667 -7.25 -6.46 7.02
C LEU A 667 -8.59 -5.74 7.02
N ARG A 668 -8.56 -4.43 6.78
CA ARG A 668 -9.75 -3.66 6.38
C ARG A 668 -9.57 -3.16 4.97
N VAL A 669 -10.64 -3.24 4.18
CA VAL A 669 -10.64 -2.81 2.79
C VAL A 669 -11.78 -1.82 2.59
N LEU A 670 -11.46 -0.68 1.98
CA LEU A 670 -12.48 0.23 1.45
C LEU A 670 -12.50 0.11 -0.07
N SER A 671 -13.69 -0.08 -0.61
CA SER A 671 -13.87 -0.32 -2.04
C SER A 671 -15.05 0.44 -2.62
N ARG A 672 -14.98 0.65 -3.94
CA ARG A 672 -16.02 1.28 -4.74
C ARG A 672 -16.04 0.63 -6.10
N ASN A 673 -17.23 0.32 -6.63
CA ASN A 673 -17.39 -0.30 -7.95
C ASN A 673 -16.51 -1.55 -8.13
N LYS A 674 -16.42 -2.40 -7.09
CA LYS A 674 -15.53 -3.58 -7.04
C LYS A 674 -14.05 -3.27 -7.30
N ARG A 675 -13.57 -2.08 -6.92
CA ARG A 675 -12.15 -1.75 -6.93
C ARG A 675 -11.73 -1.28 -5.56
N ILE A 676 -10.59 -1.77 -5.09
CA ILE A 676 -10.04 -1.41 -3.78
C ILE A 676 -9.42 -0.02 -3.88
N GLU A 677 -9.86 0.90 -3.02
CA GLU A 677 -9.27 2.25 -2.91
C GLU A 677 -8.31 2.35 -1.72
N MET A 678 -8.55 1.57 -0.66
CA MET A 678 -7.68 1.54 0.52
C MET A 678 -7.58 0.14 1.13
N THR A 679 -6.37 -0.26 1.51
CA THR A 679 -6.12 -1.42 2.37
C THR A 679 -5.48 -0.99 3.67
N GLU A 680 -6.02 -1.43 4.80
CA GLU A 680 -5.49 -1.22 6.14
C GLU A 680 -5.06 -2.56 6.71
N SER A 681 -3.81 -2.67 7.16
CA SER A 681 -3.27 -3.91 7.71
C SER A 681 -2.64 -3.70 9.09
N ALA A 682 -2.86 -4.65 10.00
CA ALA A 682 -2.23 -4.68 11.31
C ALA A 682 -1.89 -6.12 11.70
N PHE A 683 -0.81 -6.29 12.47
CA PHE A 683 -0.36 -7.59 12.95
C PHE A 683 -0.56 -7.70 14.46
N PHE A 684 -1.06 -8.85 14.93
CA PHE A 684 -1.19 -9.17 16.34
C PHE A 684 -0.25 -10.33 16.66
N ASN A 685 1.02 -10.00 16.93
CA ASN A 685 2.14 -10.93 16.95
C ASN A 685 2.86 -11.02 18.32
N GLU A 686 2.16 -10.71 19.40
CA GLU A 686 2.72 -10.78 20.75
C GLU A 686 2.39 -12.11 21.42
N ALA A 687 3.31 -13.07 21.32
CA ALA A 687 3.16 -14.39 21.93
C ALA A 687 3.10 -14.32 23.47
N LEU A 688 2.12 -15.02 24.03
CA LEU A 688 1.96 -15.24 25.46
C LEU A 688 2.74 -16.49 25.92
N LEU A 689 2.85 -17.50 25.06
CA LEU A 689 3.60 -18.71 25.34
C LEU A 689 5.10 -18.41 25.52
N LYS A 690 5.66 -18.81 26.66
CA LYS A 690 7.08 -18.57 27.00
C LYS A 690 8.00 -19.75 26.70
N GLY A 691 7.44 -20.93 26.49
CA GLY A 691 8.15 -22.15 26.14
C GLY A 691 7.16 -23.28 25.86
N PRO A 692 7.62 -24.43 25.33
CA PRO A 692 6.75 -25.58 25.08
C PRO A 692 6.03 -26.02 26.37
N ILE A 693 4.75 -26.36 26.22
CA ILE A 693 3.93 -26.95 27.27
C ILE A 693 4.36 -28.42 27.46
N PRO A 694 4.49 -28.95 28.69
CA PRO A 694 4.88 -30.34 28.88
C PRO A 694 3.97 -31.33 28.15
N LYS A 695 4.55 -32.33 27.48
CA LYS A 695 3.82 -33.33 26.68
C LYS A 695 2.72 -34.05 27.46
N ASP A 696 2.98 -34.34 28.73
CA ASP A 696 2.07 -35.10 29.60
C ASP A 696 1.03 -34.20 30.31
N THR A 697 0.89 -32.94 29.87
CA THR A 697 -0.12 -32.03 30.41
C THR A 697 -1.52 -32.59 30.16
N ASN A 698 -2.32 -32.67 31.21
CA ASN A 698 -3.72 -33.07 31.09
C ASN A 698 -4.51 -32.02 30.29
N LEU A 699 -5.04 -32.42 29.13
CA LEU A 699 -5.73 -31.50 28.23
C LEU A 699 -6.98 -30.88 28.87
N THR A 700 -7.69 -31.60 29.73
CA THR A 700 -8.86 -31.07 30.46
C THR A 700 -8.46 -29.96 31.43
N GLU A 701 -7.34 -30.12 32.13
CA GLU A 701 -6.80 -29.06 33.00
C GLU A 701 -6.33 -27.86 32.19
N LEU A 702 -5.71 -28.09 31.02
CA LEU A 702 -5.30 -27.02 30.10
C LEU A 702 -6.51 -26.24 29.60
N LYS A 703 -7.57 -26.94 29.17
CA LYS A 703 -8.84 -26.35 28.73
C LYS A 703 -9.44 -25.48 29.84
N LYS A 704 -9.50 -26.01 31.07
CA LYS A 704 -9.97 -25.27 32.25
C LYS A 704 -9.12 -24.03 32.54
N LYS A 705 -7.79 -24.15 32.49
CA LYS A 705 -6.85 -23.06 32.76
C LYS A 705 -7.06 -21.86 31.82
N TYR A 706 -7.28 -22.11 30.53
CA TYR A 706 -7.47 -21.04 29.54
C TYR A 706 -8.94 -20.67 29.29
N GLY A 707 -9.88 -21.37 29.94
CA GLY A 707 -11.32 -21.16 29.79
C GLY A 707 -11.81 -21.55 28.40
N ILE A 708 -11.28 -22.65 27.86
CA ILE A 708 -11.69 -23.22 26.58
C ILE A 708 -13.06 -23.89 26.79
N ILE A 709 -14.00 -23.53 25.92
CA ILE A 709 -15.35 -24.09 25.91
C ILE A 709 -15.27 -25.50 25.32
N SER A 710 -15.63 -26.50 26.12
CA SER A 710 -15.78 -27.89 25.70
C SER A 710 -17.19 -28.36 25.99
N VAL A 711 -17.83 -28.99 25.00
CA VAL A 711 -19.09 -29.72 25.20
C VAL A 711 -18.74 -31.17 25.57
N GLN A 712 -19.27 -31.63 26.70
CA GLN A 712 -19.15 -33.04 27.13
C GLN A 712 -19.89 -33.98 26.19
#